data_AF-A0A242NX27-F1
#
_entry.id   AF-A0A242NX27-F1
#
_cell.length_a   1.000
_cell.length_b   1.000
_cell.length_c   1.000
_cell.angle_alpha   90.00
_cell.angle_beta   90.00
_cell.angle_gamma   90.00
#
_symmetry.space_group_name_H-M   'P 1'
#
loop_
_entity.id
_entity.type
_entity.pdbx_description
1 polymer ?
#
loop_
_entity_poly.entity_id
_entity_poly.type
_entity_poly.pdbx_seq_one_letter_code
_entity_poly.pdbx_strand_id
1 'polypeptide(L)'
;MHLCAYEDYLPPKKDQQQEAKPETITINATGLNVRDKQRDEANCTLLGTISNGATLEVLESKVSSNKQFTDVKGKIISGAVTKGTTQVAKAGDTVWVPTKQGNKSFIKDNKQPTPKEKTRPSYWQGTVTAKVKKADGITIWKTYGNNELKAELGKINQGNQFTFDSTQTKIISQTGKPDLLVAECTAIGTFTFRGNGEQPTGTFWTTVDKDSIIREKVEPTVFDTVVPCQVEVIAGEGLGYLGIYETPSKMCEINKKRQVHVEIFTPDLKTVEFLLNNPFKLTGKKYIKIAKGTQLLGLLPAERPEPAIPVQTTPAPQASPIPDYTVTRDHYLAIDTLKAKKQLNGKEWYEIAVEKHTGYIAKEGLEEIDQHEWAKLGFQMVQEVNTNADGYLDPNLMPPIFQQIYNKIDTDGDGKLQQSELKAALQNLEIRDQWSKLIAFHPSEWKTDTKPLLARFTQLLTNPQASEEAQAAAKKLLVQETQRMNTLTFLEQVAPPIPPMLFHFHPVAFVEYLKGDGITAYHIYHDGRIEKHTPSSISSANKGKYLYIYHDKDNKEHNICTCEWHVTKKKKLGTASGNYNYPNHGTVLEAKAAVNEDSIEYRARYTNGNIHEWIKPLTGVSIYQRLTLVNGDIAEYGHHDTLGNIWRLYQQQAAYTELVRMPDSLDYTSGDVVIKYELQETYRKYTHPSILAGFIGALADIKEKITVTGSAYEQGSCFPSALHVNGESIDNKYIKNVNGLSNWDKDKTFVRALSKFHFQKFRIGSSMLPHFSGITGCVNGGTLHNSHLHTEDFKFSAVKQVTEDSRIELAQLSLSEQGKEFIKEWEGFREFAYNDSKGFCTIGYGHLIARDKCKNITLPAEFANGIKKPEANELFERRIPIYEKGVKDNVTVKLYQHEFDALVSLLFNCGENFFTVNKAPRLIQNLNDGNYQAAAHEFLDIENASRRRSENNLFLNNIYDASH
;
A
#
# COMPACT_ATOMS: atom_id res chain seq x y z
N MET A 1 10.85 2.89 6.61
CA MET A 1 12.22 3.30 6.94
C MET A 1 12.19 4.32 8.07
N HIS A 2 13.23 4.40 8.89
CA HIS A 2 13.40 5.48 9.87
C HIS A 2 14.86 5.95 9.92
N LEU A 3 15.06 7.23 10.27
CA LEU A 3 16.35 7.85 10.55
C LEU A 3 16.32 8.42 11.96
N CYS A 4 17.36 8.22 12.74
CA CYS A 4 17.50 8.75 14.11
C CYS A 4 18.92 9.28 14.35
N ALA A 5 19.15 9.94 15.48
CA ALA A 5 20.50 10.29 15.88
C ALA A 5 21.37 9.03 16.02
N TYR A 6 22.67 9.10 15.72
CA TYR A 6 23.58 7.94 15.82
C TYR A 6 23.53 7.32 17.22
N GLU A 7 23.53 8.13 18.27
CA GLU A 7 23.46 7.68 19.66
C GLU A 7 22.15 6.96 20.01
N ASP A 8 21.06 7.22 19.29
CA ASP A 8 19.77 6.56 19.53
C ASP A 8 19.76 5.10 19.05
N TYR A 9 20.76 4.70 18.25
CA TYR A 9 20.99 3.32 17.84
C TYR A 9 21.91 2.57 18.82
N LEU A 10 22.58 3.28 19.74
CA LEU A 10 23.48 2.68 20.72
C LEU A 10 22.73 2.37 22.03
N PRO A 11 23.11 1.31 22.77
CA PRO A 11 22.64 1.12 24.13
C PRO A 11 23.09 2.33 24.98
N PRO A 12 22.27 2.83 25.92
CA PRO A 12 22.67 3.93 26.78
C PRO A 12 24.00 3.59 27.50
N LYS A 13 24.94 4.54 27.52
CA LYS A 13 26.23 4.38 28.22
C LYS A 13 25.94 4.09 29.70
N LYS A 14 26.54 3.02 30.25
CA LYS A 14 26.36 2.58 31.65
C LYS A 14 26.66 3.67 32.70
N ASP A 15 27.39 4.73 32.33
CA ASP A 15 27.78 5.81 33.24
C ASP A 15 26.85 7.03 33.22
N GLN A 16 25.79 7.00 32.40
CA GLN A 16 24.64 7.89 32.61
C GLN A 16 23.52 7.04 33.17
N GLN A 17 23.38 7.05 34.50
CA GLN A 17 22.13 6.68 35.16
C GLN A 17 21.02 7.63 34.68
N GLN A 18 20.45 7.36 33.51
CA GLN A 18 19.04 7.62 33.31
C GLN A 18 18.32 6.46 33.98
N GLU A 19 17.92 6.68 35.24
CA GLU A 19 16.87 5.89 35.85
C GLU A 19 15.74 5.74 34.83
N ALA A 20 15.32 4.49 34.58
CA ALA A 20 14.14 4.23 33.79
C ALA A 20 13.02 5.10 34.35
N LYS A 21 12.54 6.09 33.56
CA LYS A 21 11.46 6.96 34.02
C LYS A 21 10.28 6.06 34.39
N PRO A 22 9.80 6.12 35.63
CA PRO A 22 8.74 5.24 36.08
C PRO A 22 7.46 5.56 35.30
N GLU A 23 6.68 4.51 34.98
CA GLU A 23 5.46 4.63 34.19
C GLU A 23 4.48 5.55 34.94
N THR A 24 4.02 6.62 34.30
CA THR A 24 3.08 7.57 34.91
C THR A 24 1.72 7.52 34.22
N ILE A 25 0.65 7.48 35.01
CA ILE A 25 -0.73 7.48 34.53
C ILE A 25 -1.45 8.76 34.98
N THR A 26 -2.36 9.25 34.13
CA THR A 26 -3.25 10.37 34.46
C THR A 26 -4.68 9.88 34.56
N ILE A 27 -5.35 10.17 35.68
CA ILE A 27 -6.75 9.79 35.91
C ILE A 27 -7.67 10.64 35.02
N ASN A 28 -8.57 9.98 34.30
CA ASN A 28 -9.57 10.58 33.40
C ASN A 28 -11.01 10.29 33.87
N ALA A 29 -11.23 10.28 35.17
CA ALA A 29 -12.56 10.12 35.76
C ALA A 29 -12.63 10.89 37.09
N THR A 30 -13.81 11.43 37.38
CA THR A 30 -14.08 12.14 38.62
C THR A 30 -14.71 11.19 39.63
N GLY A 31 -14.26 11.23 40.89
CA GLY A 31 -14.90 10.48 41.98
C GLY A 31 -14.52 9.00 42.05
N LEU A 32 -13.33 8.62 41.56
CA LEU A 32 -12.89 7.22 41.63
C LEU A 32 -12.53 6.82 43.06
N ASN A 33 -13.08 5.71 43.51
CA ASN A 33 -12.82 5.15 44.84
C ASN A 33 -11.40 4.61 44.97
N VAL A 34 -10.64 5.21 45.89
CA VAL A 34 -9.26 4.86 46.23
C VAL A 34 -9.21 4.02 47.50
N ARG A 35 -8.31 3.04 47.55
CA ARG A 35 -8.16 2.07 48.63
C ARG A 35 -6.76 2.09 49.24
N ASP A 36 -6.66 1.62 50.48
CA ASP A 36 -5.40 1.43 51.20
C ASP A 36 -4.62 0.18 50.73
N LYS A 37 -5.36 -0.86 50.32
CA LYS A 37 -4.85 -2.15 49.84
C LYS A 37 -5.49 -2.56 48.53
N GLN A 38 -4.98 -3.64 47.93
CA GLN A 38 -5.64 -4.23 46.78
C GLN A 38 -7.03 -4.74 47.18
N ARG A 39 -7.99 -4.61 46.28
CA ARG A 39 -9.42 -4.80 46.52
C ARG A 39 -9.83 -6.19 47.04
N ASP A 40 -9.10 -7.24 46.67
CA ASP A 40 -9.36 -8.62 47.09
C ASP A 40 -8.63 -8.99 48.39
N GLU A 41 -7.79 -8.10 48.94
CA GLU A 41 -7.11 -8.35 50.21
C GLU A 41 -8.04 -8.17 51.41
N ALA A 42 -7.86 -9.02 52.43
CA ALA A 42 -8.64 -8.95 53.66
C ALA A 42 -8.46 -7.60 54.38
N ASN A 43 -9.56 -7.04 54.88
CA ASN A 43 -9.62 -5.73 55.53
C ASN A 43 -9.21 -4.55 54.62
N CYS A 44 -9.44 -4.65 53.30
CA CYS A 44 -9.32 -3.52 52.39
C CYS A 44 -10.36 -2.43 52.73
N THR A 45 -9.91 -1.18 52.92
CA THR A 45 -10.78 -0.05 53.26
C THR A 45 -10.76 1.02 52.18
N LEU A 46 -11.88 1.75 52.07
CA LEU A 46 -12.02 2.86 51.15
C LEU A 46 -11.49 4.14 51.80
N LEU A 47 -10.42 4.69 51.24
CA LEU A 47 -9.79 5.91 51.74
C LEU A 47 -10.65 7.13 51.39
N GLY A 48 -11.03 7.26 50.12
CA GLY A 48 -11.78 8.40 49.61
C GLY A 48 -11.84 8.38 48.08
N THR A 49 -12.06 9.53 47.46
CA THR A 49 -12.10 9.67 46.00
C THR A 49 -10.96 10.51 45.45
N ILE A 50 -10.48 10.15 44.27
CA ILE A 50 -9.50 10.94 43.51
C ILE A 50 -10.17 11.66 42.32
N SER A 51 -9.68 12.86 42.00
CA SER A 51 -10.24 13.73 40.97
C SER A 51 -9.63 13.50 39.58
N ASN A 52 -10.37 13.93 38.55
CA ASN A 52 -9.90 13.95 37.17
C ASN A 52 -8.66 14.86 37.05
N GLY A 53 -7.64 14.39 36.33
CA GLY A 53 -6.36 15.09 36.13
C GLY A 53 -5.28 14.75 37.15
N ALA A 54 -5.58 13.98 38.21
CA ALA A 54 -4.56 13.49 39.12
C ALA A 54 -3.57 12.56 38.42
N THR A 55 -2.29 12.63 38.78
CA THR A 55 -1.22 11.82 38.18
C THR A 55 -0.59 10.90 39.21
N LEU A 56 -0.34 9.65 38.80
CA LEU A 56 0.30 8.65 39.65
C LEU A 56 1.48 8.00 38.92
N GLU A 57 2.53 7.73 39.68
CA GLU A 57 3.62 6.84 39.30
C GLU A 57 3.20 5.40 39.60
N VAL A 58 3.16 4.55 38.58
CA VAL A 58 2.72 3.15 38.67
C VAL A 58 3.81 2.33 39.33
N LEU A 59 3.51 1.75 40.49
CA LEU A 59 4.40 0.83 41.20
C LEU A 59 4.03 -0.63 40.92
N GLU A 60 2.73 -0.93 40.81
CA GLU A 60 2.22 -2.29 40.63
C GLU A 60 0.83 -2.26 39.98
N SER A 61 0.49 -3.28 39.19
CA SER A 61 -0.84 -3.46 38.59
C SER A 61 -1.38 -4.86 38.88
N LYS A 62 -2.61 -4.97 39.38
CA LYS A 62 -3.28 -6.25 39.65
C LYS A 62 -4.69 -6.26 39.07
N VAL A 63 -5.06 -7.40 38.51
CA VAL A 63 -6.43 -7.68 38.07
C VAL A 63 -7.19 -8.31 39.24
N SER A 64 -8.42 -7.87 39.48
CA SER A 64 -9.24 -8.41 40.56
C SER A 64 -9.58 -9.89 40.34
N SER A 65 -9.83 -10.62 41.41
CA SER A 65 -10.15 -12.07 41.40
C SER A 65 -11.30 -12.44 40.44
N ASN A 66 -12.33 -11.59 40.37
CA ASN A 66 -13.48 -11.74 39.46
C ASN A 66 -13.24 -11.19 38.03
N LYS A 67 -12.00 -10.77 37.71
CA LYS A 67 -11.57 -10.14 36.44
C LYS A 67 -12.34 -8.88 36.03
N GLN A 68 -13.10 -8.29 36.94
CA GLN A 68 -13.96 -7.15 36.64
C GLN A 68 -13.18 -5.82 36.67
N PHE A 69 -12.11 -5.73 37.47
CA PHE A 69 -11.31 -4.51 37.63
C PHE A 69 -9.82 -4.75 37.42
N THR A 70 -9.13 -3.72 36.96
CA THR A 70 -7.67 -3.61 37.04
C THR A 70 -7.37 -2.45 37.98
N ASP A 71 -6.71 -2.74 39.09
CA ASP A 71 -6.30 -1.78 40.11
C ASP A 71 -4.78 -1.57 40.02
N VAL A 72 -4.36 -0.32 40.12
CA VAL A 72 -2.95 0.07 40.15
C VAL A 72 -2.60 0.60 41.53
N LYS A 73 -1.49 0.12 42.08
CA LYS A 73 -0.79 0.75 43.19
C LYS A 73 0.05 1.88 42.64
N GLY A 74 -0.32 3.11 42.96
CA GLY A 74 0.37 4.29 42.45
C GLY A 74 0.83 5.22 43.57
N LYS A 75 2.01 5.82 43.41
CA LYS A 75 2.45 6.96 44.23
C LYS A 75 1.87 8.23 43.62
N ILE A 76 1.15 9.02 44.41
CA ILE A 76 0.51 10.24 43.91
C ILE A 76 1.59 11.28 43.58
N ILE A 77 1.65 11.72 42.33
CA ILE A 77 2.57 12.78 41.86
C ILE A 77 1.88 14.14 41.95
N SER A 78 0.64 14.22 41.47
CA SER A 78 -0.20 15.42 41.59
C SER A 78 -1.66 15.07 41.85
N GLY A 79 -2.33 15.88 42.66
CA GLY A 79 -3.70 15.64 43.12
C GLY A 79 -3.77 15.18 44.58
N ALA A 80 -4.96 14.82 45.02
CA ALA A 80 -5.25 14.39 46.38
C ALA A 80 -6.40 13.39 46.40
N VAL A 81 -6.44 12.56 47.44
CA VAL A 81 -7.60 11.73 47.75
C VAL A 81 -8.36 12.41 48.88
N THR A 82 -9.65 12.63 48.69
CA THR A 82 -10.51 13.29 49.69
C THR A 82 -11.67 12.40 50.10
N LYS A 83 -12.07 12.50 51.37
CA LYS A 83 -13.29 11.89 51.91
C LYS A 83 -14.17 13.03 52.41
N GLY A 84 -15.12 13.46 51.58
CA GLY A 84 -15.83 14.72 51.79
C GLY A 84 -14.90 15.92 51.58
N THR A 85 -14.80 16.80 52.57
CA THR A 85 -13.89 17.98 52.55
C THR A 85 -12.49 17.68 53.10
N THR A 86 -12.29 16.52 53.73
CA THR A 86 -11.02 16.17 54.38
C THR A 86 -10.09 15.44 53.40
N GLN A 87 -8.86 15.92 53.26
CA GLN A 87 -7.80 15.23 52.53
C GLN A 87 -7.30 14.04 53.33
N VAL A 88 -7.27 12.86 52.71
CA VAL A 88 -6.87 11.59 53.33
C VAL A 88 -5.58 11.01 52.72
N ALA A 89 -5.19 11.47 51.53
CA ALA A 89 -3.87 11.19 50.95
C ALA A 89 -3.42 12.35 50.05
N LYS A 90 -2.12 12.61 50.00
CA LYS A 90 -1.49 13.74 49.28
C LYS A 90 -0.37 13.24 48.36
N ALA A 91 0.22 14.16 47.60
CA ALA A 91 1.39 13.87 46.77
C ALA A 91 2.51 13.24 47.62
N GLY A 92 3.09 12.14 47.12
CA GLY A 92 4.06 11.31 47.81
C GLY A 92 3.48 10.03 48.43
N ASP A 93 2.19 10.00 48.75
CA ASP A 93 1.53 8.83 49.36
C ASP A 93 1.23 7.76 48.30
N THR A 94 1.22 6.49 48.74
CA THR A 94 0.92 5.34 47.88
C THR A 94 -0.50 4.84 48.12
N VAL A 95 -1.26 4.65 47.05
CA VAL A 95 -2.68 4.25 47.11
C VAL A 95 -3.04 3.27 46.00
N TRP A 96 -4.14 2.53 46.18
CA TRP A 96 -4.69 1.64 45.16
C TRP A 96 -5.88 2.30 44.45
N VAL A 97 -5.78 2.45 43.13
CA VAL A 97 -6.79 3.13 42.29
C VAL A 97 -7.23 2.23 41.13
N PRO A 98 -8.54 2.08 40.86
CA PRO A 98 -9.01 1.38 39.67
C PRO A 98 -8.67 2.15 38.40
N THR A 99 -7.99 1.49 37.48
CA THR A 99 -7.66 2.04 36.15
C THR A 99 -8.55 1.46 35.05
N LYS A 100 -9.18 0.31 35.28
CA LYS A 100 -10.11 -0.32 34.32
C LYS A 100 -11.26 -1.04 35.03
N GLN A 101 -12.45 -1.03 34.43
CA GLN A 101 -13.59 -1.87 34.78
C GLN A 101 -14.23 -2.46 33.52
N GLY A 102 -14.10 -3.76 33.29
CA GLY A 102 -14.51 -4.38 32.02
C GLY A 102 -13.78 -3.73 30.83
N ASN A 103 -14.52 -3.19 29.85
CA ASN A 103 -13.94 -2.44 28.71
C ASN A 103 -13.75 -0.94 28.97
N LYS A 104 -14.17 -0.42 30.13
CA LYS A 104 -14.10 1.01 30.46
C LYS A 104 -12.75 1.33 31.12
N SER A 105 -11.98 2.22 30.51
CA SER A 105 -10.73 2.76 31.07
C SER A 105 -11.01 4.04 31.87
N PHE A 106 -10.29 4.22 32.97
CA PHE A 106 -10.35 5.42 33.81
C PHE A 106 -9.05 6.25 33.77
N ILE A 107 -8.12 5.88 32.90
CA ILE A 107 -6.87 6.62 32.65
C ILE A 107 -6.92 7.28 31.27
N LYS A 108 -6.25 8.43 31.13
CA LYS A 108 -6.02 9.02 29.80
C LYS A 108 -5.14 8.07 29.00
N ASP A 109 -5.51 7.82 27.75
CA ASP A 109 -4.78 6.97 26.82
C ASP A 109 -3.53 7.72 26.33
N ASN A 110 -2.56 7.95 27.23
CA ASN A 110 -1.23 8.41 26.87
C ASN A 110 -0.38 7.20 26.50
N LYS A 111 -0.83 6.42 25.52
CA LYS A 111 0.09 5.59 24.76
C LYS A 111 1.04 6.54 24.03
N GLN A 112 2.09 6.98 24.71
CA GLN A 112 3.37 7.07 24.04
C GLN A 112 3.50 5.72 23.33
N PRO A 113 3.57 5.67 21.99
CA PRO A 113 3.86 4.42 21.32
C PRO A 113 5.08 3.86 22.05
N THR A 114 5.00 2.60 22.51
CA THR A 114 6.18 1.87 22.97
C THR A 114 7.25 2.18 21.94
N PRO A 115 8.40 2.78 22.32
CA PRO A 115 9.42 3.11 21.34
C PRO A 115 9.67 1.82 20.57
N LYS A 116 9.26 1.79 19.29
CA LYS A 116 9.63 0.68 18.42
C LYS A 116 11.14 0.62 18.56
N GLU A 117 11.66 -0.55 18.92
CA GLU A 117 13.09 -0.77 18.99
C GLU A 117 13.68 -0.26 17.66
N LYS A 118 14.47 0.81 17.73
CA LYS A 118 15.01 1.48 16.55
C LYS A 118 16.03 0.52 15.96
N THR A 119 15.64 -0.22 14.93
CA THR A 119 16.52 -1.20 14.30
C THR A 119 17.66 -0.48 13.59
N ARG A 120 18.89 -0.94 13.83
CA ARG A 120 20.08 -0.38 13.19
C ARG A 120 20.06 -0.65 11.69
N PRO A 121 20.69 0.21 10.87
CA PRO A 121 20.85 -0.09 9.46
C PRO A 121 21.66 -1.37 9.26
N SER A 122 21.11 -2.29 8.47
CA SER A 122 21.68 -3.64 8.26
C SER A 122 23.02 -3.63 7.53
N TYR A 123 23.32 -2.56 6.79
CA TYR A 123 24.61 -2.36 6.11
C TYR A 123 25.74 -1.87 7.01
N TRP A 124 25.48 -1.55 8.28
CA TRP A 124 26.57 -1.16 9.17
C TRP A 124 27.54 -2.33 9.38
N GLN A 125 28.78 -2.12 8.96
CA GLN A 125 29.88 -3.04 9.12
C GLN A 125 30.89 -2.49 10.13
N GLY A 126 31.55 -3.39 10.86
CA GLY A 126 32.51 -3.09 11.92
C GLY A 126 32.44 -4.09 13.06
N THR A 127 32.90 -3.67 14.25
CA THR A 127 32.95 -4.52 15.43
C THR A 127 31.55 -4.71 16.01
N VAL A 128 31.10 -5.96 16.07
CA VAL A 128 29.79 -6.36 16.58
C VAL A 128 29.93 -6.98 17.96
N THR A 129 29.21 -6.47 18.96
CA THR A 129 28.92 -7.21 20.19
C THR A 129 27.64 -8.01 19.98
N ALA A 130 27.75 -9.32 20.11
CA ALA A 130 26.66 -10.26 19.90
C ALA A 130 26.34 -11.04 21.15
N LYS A 131 25.07 -11.44 21.26
CA LYS A 131 24.55 -12.32 22.31
C LYS A 131 23.86 -13.51 21.68
N VAL A 132 24.09 -14.70 22.23
CA VAL A 132 23.46 -15.93 21.74
C VAL A 132 21.94 -15.84 21.89
N LYS A 133 21.22 -15.91 20.76
CA LYS A 133 19.75 -15.84 20.67
C LYS A 133 19.11 -17.20 20.89
N LYS A 134 19.72 -18.24 20.32
CA LYS A 134 19.21 -19.61 20.29
C LYS A 134 19.09 -20.22 21.68
N ALA A 135 17.87 -20.65 22.05
CA ALA A 135 17.60 -21.29 23.34
C ALA A 135 18.36 -22.62 23.48
N ASP A 136 18.66 -23.29 22.38
CA ASP A 136 19.45 -24.52 22.33
C ASP A 136 20.96 -24.29 22.31
N GLY A 137 21.41 -23.04 22.29
CA GLY A 137 22.82 -22.62 22.24
C GLY A 137 23.42 -22.57 20.84
N ILE A 138 24.69 -22.17 20.73
CA ILE A 138 25.47 -22.23 19.48
C ILE A 138 26.81 -22.95 19.71
N THR A 139 27.29 -23.69 18.72
CA THR A 139 28.58 -24.39 18.83
C THR A 139 29.73 -23.42 18.54
N ILE A 140 30.85 -23.59 19.23
CA ILE A 140 32.08 -22.82 19.01
C ILE A 140 33.24 -23.75 18.63
N TRP A 141 34.14 -23.26 17.78
CA TRP A 141 35.28 -24.01 17.22
C TRP A 141 36.58 -23.24 17.40
N LYS A 142 37.70 -23.96 17.50
CA LYS A 142 39.01 -23.33 17.71
C LYS A 142 39.60 -22.74 16.42
N THR A 143 39.36 -23.37 15.27
CA THR A 143 40.02 -23.00 14.01
C THR A 143 39.09 -23.09 12.81
N TYR A 144 39.33 -22.24 11.81
CA TYR A 144 38.72 -22.26 10.48
C TYR A 144 39.80 -22.40 9.41
N GLY A 145 39.62 -23.32 8.46
CA GLY A 145 40.55 -23.56 7.35
C GLY A 145 40.02 -24.55 6.32
N ASN A 146 40.41 -24.40 5.05
CA ASN A 146 39.87 -25.14 3.89
C ASN A 146 38.33 -25.10 3.80
N ASN A 147 37.72 -23.95 4.15
CA ASN A 147 36.27 -23.76 4.18
C ASN A 147 35.52 -24.65 5.19
N GLU A 148 36.21 -25.16 6.22
CA GLU A 148 35.63 -26.01 7.27
C GLU A 148 35.96 -25.50 8.68
N LEU A 149 35.05 -25.72 9.63
CA LEU A 149 35.26 -25.48 11.06
C LEU A 149 35.88 -26.74 11.70
N LYS A 150 36.95 -26.57 12.48
CA LYS A 150 37.70 -27.67 13.08
C LYS A 150 37.96 -27.45 14.57
N ALA A 151 38.11 -28.56 15.29
CA ALA A 151 38.31 -28.61 16.75
C ALA A 151 37.17 -27.91 17.51
N GLU A 152 36.04 -28.61 17.62
CA GLU A 152 34.88 -28.16 18.40
C GLU A 152 35.24 -28.02 19.89
N LEU A 153 34.93 -26.87 20.48
CA LEU A 153 35.16 -26.58 21.90
C LEU A 153 33.90 -26.82 22.75
N GLY A 154 32.72 -26.86 22.13
CA GLY A 154 31.44 -27.16 22.77
C GLY A 154 30.34 -26.17 22.40
N LYS A 155 29.15 -26.35 22.99
CA LYS A 155 27.96 -25.54 22.71
C LYS A 155 27.71 -24.52 23.82
N ILE A 156 27.78 -23.23 23.52
CA ILE A 156 27.55 -22.13 24.48
C ILE A 156 26.05 -21.83 24.62
N ASN A 157 25.59 -21.61 25.85
CA ASN A 157 24.17 -21.34 26.17
C ASN A 157 23.66 -20.00 25.62
N GLN A 158 22.33 -19.89 25.55
CA GLN A 158 21.64 -18.61 25.31
C GLN A 158 22.12 -17.54 26.28
N GLY A 159 22.32 -16.34 25.77
CA GLY A 159 22.71 -15.19 26.57
C GLY A 159 24.22 -14.97 26.76
N ASN A 160 25.07 -15.92 26.39
CA ASN A 160 26.52 -15.69 26.32
C ASN A 160 26.85 -14.60 25.29
N GLN A 161 27.88 -13.79 25.55
CA GLN A 161 28.23 -12.62 24.74
C GLN A 161 29.64 -12.71 24.16
N PHE A 162 29.83 -12.24 22.94
CA PHE A 162 31.12 -12.20 22.27
C PHE A 162 31.20 -11.03 21.30
N THR A 163 32.40 -10.72 20.83
CA THR A 163 32.63 -9.75 19.76
C THR A 163 33.11 -10.41 18.50
N PHE A 164 32.79 -9.86 17.33
CA PHE A 164 33.36 -10.26 16.04
C PHE A 164 33.41 -9.08 15.07
N ASP A 165 34.29 -9.15 14.07
CA ASP A 165 34.33 -8.17 12.98
C ASP A 165 33.39 -8.61 11.86
N SER A 166 32.32 -7.84 11.62
CA SER A 166 31.34 -8.16 10.58
C SER A 166 31.89 -8.04 9.16
N THR A 167 33.02 -7.35 8.95
CA THR A 167 33.72 -7.30 7.65
C THR A 167 34.47 -8.60 7.34
N GLN A 168 34.75 -9.43 8.36
CA GLN A 168 35.56 -10.65 8.23
C GLN A 168 34.74 -11.94 8.30
N THR A 169 33.44 -11.85 8.00
CA THR A 169 32.55 -13.02 7.97
C THR A 169 32.88 -13.94 6.78
N LYS A 170 32.62 -15.23 6.96
CA LYS A 170 32.80 -16.28 5.94
C LYS A 170 31.51 -17.08 5.82
N ILE A 171 31.18 -17.50 4.61
CA ILE A 171 30.06 -18.40 4.34
C ILE A 171 30.62 -19.81 4.13
N ILE A 172 30.09 -20.76 4.88
CA ILE A 172 30.39 -22.18 4.74
C ILE A 172 29.18 -22.87 4.14
N SER A 173 29.31 -23.34 2.90
CA SER A 173 28.25 -24.08 2.23
C SER A 173 28.17 -25.52 2.73
N GLN A 174 26.97 -25.97 3.07
CA GLN A 174 26.74 -27.30 3.64
C GLN A 174 25.83 -28.14 2.73
N THR A 175 26.23 -29.37 2.42
CA THR A 175 25.40 -30.28 1.64
C THR A 175 24.15 -30.69 2.43
N GLY A 176 22.96 -30.33 1.96
CA GLY A 176 21.67 -30.70 2.57
C GLY A 176 21.32 -29.95 3.86
N LYS A 177 22.00 -28.84 4.16
CA LYS A 177 21.71 -27.93 5.28
C LYS A 177 21.92 -26.48 4.85
N PRO A 178 21.27 -25.48 5.49
CA PRO A 178 21.51 -24.07 5.19
C PRO A 178 22.98 -23.69 5.39
N ASP A 179 23.49 -22.82 4.53
CA ASP A 179 24.83 -22.25 4.64
C ASP A 179 25.03 -21.57 6.01
N LEU A 180 26.23 -21.71 6.58
CA LEU A 180 26.58 -21.06 7.85
C LEU A 180 27.35 -19.78 7.58
N LEU A 181 26.81 -18.67 8.07
CA LEU A 181 27.57 -17.44 8.21
C LEU A 181 28.38 -17.50 9.51
N VAL A 182 29.71 -17.55 9.40
CA VAL A 182 30.62 -17.66 10.53
C VAL A 182 31.57 -16.48 10.61
N ALA A 183 32.10 -16.22 11.81
CA ALA A 183 33.14 -15.23 12.03
C ALA A 183 34.12 -15.70 13.10
N GLU A 184 35.31 -15.10 13.07
CA GLU A 184 36.25 -15.15 14.19
C GLU A 184 35.78 -14.19 15.29
N CYS A 185 35.73 -14.70 16.52
CA CYS A 185 35.09 -14.09 17.65
C CYS A 185 36.02 -14.04 18.87
N THR A 186 35.82 -13.04 19.73
CA THR A 186 36.47 -12.92 21.05
C THR A 186 35.42 -12.95 22.15
N ALA A 187 35.62 -13.78 23.18
CA ALA A 187 34.66 -13.96 24.26
C ALA A 187 34.53 -12.71 25.14
N ILE A 188 33.30 -12.38 25.58
CA ILE A 188 33.05 -11.38 26.61
C ILE A 188 32.71 -12.12 27.90
N GLY A 189 33.69 -12.21 28.79
CA GLY A 189 33.56 -12.97 30.05
C GLY A 189 33.65 -14.48 29.86
N THR A 190 33.27 -15.23 30.89
CA THR A 190 33.35 -16.69 30.91
C THR A 190 32.07 -17.31 30.35
N PHE A 191 32.21 -18.21 29.37
CA PHE A 191 31.03 -18.86 28.79
C PHE A 191 30.43 -19.93 29.69
N THR A 192 29.11 -20.03 29.65
CA THR A 192 28.38 -21.18 30.17
C THR A 192 28.07 -22.15 29.02
N PHE A 193 28.35 -23.43 29.21
CA PHE A 193 28.17 -24.46 28.19
C PHE A 193 26.94 -25.33 28.43
N ARG A 194 26.42 -25.88 27.35
CA ARG A 194 25.36 -26.89 27.36
C ARG A 194 26.01 -28.27 27.34
N GLY A 195 26.21 -28.85 28.52
CA GLY A 195 26.97 -30.09 28.69
C GLY A 195 28.48 -29.82 28.81
N ASN A 196 29.30 -30.72 28.29
CA ASN A 196 30.75 -30.57 28.32
C ASN A 196 31.21 -29.48 27.34
N GLY A 197 32.17 -28.65 27.75
CA GLY A 197 32.78 -27.64 26.89
C GLY A 197 34.07 -27.07 27.48
N GLU A 198 34.94 -26.56 26.61
CA GLU A 198 36.23 -25.96 26.92
C GLU A 198 36.17 -24.44 26.67
N GLN A 199 36.67 -23.64 27.62
CA GLN A 199 36.77 -22.19 27.42
C GLN A 199 37.80 -21.86 26.32
N PRO A 200 37.50 -20.93 25.40
CA PRO A 200 38.48 -20.51 24.41
C PRO A 200 39.64 -19.75 25.08
N THR A 201 40.88 -20.12 24.76
CA THR A 201 42.10 -19.45 25.27
C THR A 201 42.53 -18.24 24.42
N GLY A 202 41.79 -17.93 23.35
CA GLY A 202 42.03 -16.84 22.41
C GLY A 202 40.78 -16.58 21.58
N THR A 203 40.96 -16.31 20.28
CA THR A 203 39.82 -16.23 19.34
C THR A 203 39.19 -17.61 19.13
N PHE A 204 37.91 -17.61 18.73
CA PHE A 204 37.17 -18.81 18.38
C PHE A 204 36.24 -18.50 17.21
N TRP A 205 35.80 -19.52 16.49
CA TRP A 205 34.86 -19.38 15.38
C TRP A 205 33.46 -19.83 15.81
N THR A 206 32.43 -19.13 15.37
CA THR A 206 31.03 -19.53 15.57
C THR A 206 30.09 -18.94 14.53
N THR A 207 28.84 -19.40 14.53
CA THR A 207 27.77 -18.91 13.66
C THR A 207 27.26 -17.54 14.13
N VAL A 208 27.19 -16.57 13.21
CA VAL A 208 26.83 -15.17 13.47
C VAL A 208 25.64 -14.68 12.63
N ASP A 209 24.84 -15.61 12.10
CA ASP A 209 23.59 -15.30 11.40
C ASP A 209 22.51 -14.71 12.33
N LYS A 210 21.52 -14.05 11.74
CA LYS A 210 20.42 -13.34 12.44
C LYS A 210 19.53 -14.27 13.29
N ASP A 211 19.54 -15.56 13.03
CA ASP A 211 18.75 -16.55 13.76
C ASP A 211 19.53 -17.11 14.95
N SER A 212 20.86 -17.10 14.88
CA SER A 212 21.78 -17.56 15.92
C SER A 212 22.07 -16.52 17.00
N ILE A 213 22.15 -15.23 16.63
CA ILE A 213 22.57 -14.15 17.55
C ILE A 213 21.67 -12.92 17.52
N ILE A 214 21.70 -12.17 18.62
CA ILE A 214 21.23 -10.79 18.72
C ILE A 214 22.46 -9.88 18.63
N ARG A 215 22.47 -8.92 17.71
CA ARG A 215 23.54 -7.91 17.60
C ARG A 215 23.27 -6.75 18.56
N GLU A 216 23.86 -6.80 19.75
CA GLU A 216 23.64 -5.81 20.82
C GLU A 216 24.37 -4.49 20.58
N LYS A 217 25.55 -4.50 19.95
CA LYS A 217 26.30 -3.29 19.57
C LYS A 217 26.93 -3.47 18.19
N VAL A 218 26.91 -2.45 17.35
CA VAL A 218 27.70 -2.39 16.11
C VAL A 218 28.32 -0.99 16.06
N GLU A 219 29.64 -0.92 16.12
CA GLU A 219 30.37 0.34 15.90
C GLU A 219 30.88 0.34 14.45
N PRO A 220 30.40 1.26 13.59
CA PRO A 220 30.98 1.44 12.28
C PRO A 220 32.46 1.75 12.43
N THR A 221 33.31 1.05 11.70
CA THR A 221 34.76 1.29 11.67
C THR A 221 35.20 2.03 10.40
N VAL A 222 34.28 2.19 9.45
CA VAL A 222 34.51 2.85 8.16
C VAL A 222 33.77 4.19 8.16
N PHE A 223 34.53 5.28 8.07
CA PHE A 223 34.03 6.65 7.97
C PHE A 223 34.64 7.34 6.74
N ASP A 224 34.04 8.46 6.32
CA ASP A 224 34.56 9.38 5.28
C ASP A 224 34.92 8.74 3.93
N THR A 225 34.30 7.60 3.62
CA THR A 225 34.50 6.85 2.37
C THR A 225 33.16 6.32 1.85
N VAL A 226 33.03 6.23 0.53
CA VAL A 226 31.84 5.62 -0.09
C VAL A 226 31.92 4.10 0.04
N VAL A 227 30.94 3.51 0.72
CA VAL A 227 30.79 2.05 0.85
C VAL A 227 29.64 1.58 -0.05
N PRO A 228 29.92 0.84 -1.14
CA PRO A 228 28.86 0.22 -1.92
C PRO A 228 28.10 -0.79 -1.05
N CYS A 229 26.79 -0.66 -0.95
CA CYS A 229 25.94 -1.59 -0.20
C CYS A 229 24.77 -2.09 -1.05
N GLN A 230 24.46 -3.38 -0.93
CA GLN A 230 23.25 -3.99 -1.46
C GLN A 230 22.37 -4.35 -0.27
N VAL A 231 21.33 -3.55 -0.04
CA VAL A 231 20.46 -3.65 1.13
C VAL A 231 19.02 -3.69 0.68
N GLU A 232 18.28 -4.69 1.14
CA GLU A 232 16.84 -4.74 0.97
C GLU A 232 16.20 -3.60 1.79
N VAL A 233 15.38 -2.76 1.16
CA VAL A 233 14.74 -1.63 1.83
C VAL A 233 13.40 -2.08 2.42
N ILE A 234 13.38 -2.40 3.72
CA ILE A 234 12.18 -2.91 4.38
C ILE A 234 11.42 -1.80 5.13
N ALA A 235 10.09 -1.84 5.06
CA ALA A 235 9.21 -0.93 5.77
C ALA A 235 9.37 -1.04 7.30
N GLY A 236 10.18 -0.15 7.87
CA GLY A 236 10.39 -0.03 9.32
C GLY A 236 11.85 -0.16 9.73
N GLU A 237 12.72 -0.60 8.82
CA GLU A 237 14.16 -0.72 9.04
C GLU A 237 14.86 0.66 9.10
N GLY A 238 16.00 0.71 9.81
CA GLY A 238 16.86 1.88 9.83
C GLY A 238 17.60 2.04 8.51
N LEU A 239 17.51 3.22 7.88
CA LEU A 239 18.20 3.50 6.61
C LEU A 239 19.56 4.18 6.83
N GLY A 240 19.80 4.71 8.02
CA GLY A 240 20.96 5.53 8.33
C GLY A 240 20.72 6.36 9.57
N TYR A 241 21.62 7.30 9.86
CA TYR A 241 21.46 8.24 10.96
C TYR A 241 21.34 9.67 10.45
N LEU A 242 20.66 10.52 11.24
CA LEU A 242 20.66 11.95 11.02
C LEU A 242 22.06 12.48 11.31
N GLY A 243 22.73 12.95 10.25
CA GLY A 243 24.01 13.64 10.36
C GLY A 243 23.88 14.90 11.19
N ILE A 244 24.94 15.24 11.93
CA ILE A 244 25.04 16.55 12.58
C ILE A 244 25.54 17.52 11.53
N TYR A 245 24.66 18.44 11.11
CA TYR A 245 25.03 19.55 10.25
C TYR A 245 25.44 20.72 11.14
N GLU A 246 26.70 21.11 11.03
CA GLU A 246 27.28 22.22 11.77
C GLU A 246 27.45 23.40 10.83
N THR A 247 26.75 24.49 11.12
CA THR A 247 26.89 25.74 10.38
C THR A 247 27.42 26.82 11.32
N PRO A 248 28.41 27.59 10.87
CA PRO A 248 28.86 28.76 11.62
C PRO A 248 27.74 29.79 11.77
N SER A 249 27.70 30.47 12.92
CA SER A 249 26.76 31.54 13.24
C SER A 249 27.51 32.84 13.62
N LYS A 250 26.83 33.83 14.20
CA LYS A 250 27.46 35.10 14.57
C LYS A 250 28.62 34.85 15.55
N MET A 251 29.72 35.58 15.38
CA MET A 251 30.87 35.60 16.31
C MET A 251 31.46 34.21 16.67
N CYS A 252 31.76 33.36 15.68
CA CYS A 252 32.40 32.04 15.87
C CYS A 252 31.61 30.99 16.64
N GLU A 253 30.32 31.19 16.86
CA GLU A 253 29.45 30.15 17.40
C GLU A 253 29.11 29.11 16.31
N ILE A 254 28.92 27.86 16.72
CA ILE A 254 28.53 26.76 15.83
C ILE A 254 27.08 26.41 16.12
N ASN A 255 26.20 26.63 15.14
CA ASN A 255 24.85 26.09 15.18
C ASN A 255 24.89 24.63 14.75
N LYS A 256 24.27 23.75 15.55
CA LYS A 256 24.18 22.31 15.25
C LYS A 256 22.74 21.94 14.98
N LYS A 257 22.50 21.19 13.91
CA LYS A 257 21.18 20.64 13.58
C LYS A 257 21.32 19.20 13.07
N ARG A 258 20.48 18.30 13.59
CA ARG A 258 20.35 16.96 13.02
C ARG A 258 19.48 17.02 11.78
N GLN A 259 20.02 16.60 10.63
CA GLN A 259 19.27 16.58 9.37
C GLN A 259 19.81 15.50 8.43
N VAL A 260 19.05 15.27 7.36
CA VAL A 260 19.45 14.45 6.22
C VAL A 260 19.27 15.29 4.97
N HIS A 261 20.20 15.17 4.03
CA HIS A 261 20.06 15.69 2.68
C HIS A 261 19.70 14.52 1.76
N VAL A 262 18.69 14.70 0.91
CA VAL A 262 18.21 13.66 0.00
C VAL A 262 18.16 14.26 -1.39
N GLU A 263 18.77 13.59 -2.34
CA GLU A 263 18.69 13.93 -3.75
C GLU A 263 18.30 12.71 -4.57
N ILE A 264 17.58 12.97 -5.66
CA ILE A 264 17.27 11.98 -6.68
C ILE A 264 17.78 12.55 -7.99
N PHE A 265 18.63 11.80 -8.66
CA PHE A 265 19.17 12.19 -9.95
C PHE A 265 19.40 10.99 -10.85
N THR A 266 19.48 11.23 -12.15
CA THR A 266 19.89 10.23 -13.13
C THR A 266 20.88 10.84 -14.14
N PRO A 267 21.88 10.09 -14.62
CA PRO A 267 22.65 10.49 -15.80
C PRO A 267 21.94 10.13 -17.13
N ASP A 268 20.86 9.34 -17.08
CA ASP A 268 20.21 8.78 -18.27
C ASP A 268 19.04 9.65 -18.75
N LEU A 269 19.21 10.24 -19.95
CA LEU A 269 18.17 11.01 -20.63
C LEU A 269 16.94 10.15 -20.98
N LYS A 270 17.13 8.86 -21.31
CA LYS A 270 16.00 8.00 -21.70
C LYS A 270 15.03 7.81 -20.53
N THR A 271 15.55 7.67 -19.32
CA THR A 271 14.74 7.65 -18.09
C THR A 271 13.92 8.94 -17.93
N VAL A 272 14.51 10.10 -18.19
CA VAL A 272 13.80 11.39 -18.12
C VAL A 272 12.69 11.47 -19.19
N GLU A 273 13.01 11.11 -20.43
CA GLU A 273 12.05 11.10 -21.54
C GLU A 273 10.90 10.12 -21.29
N PHE A 274 11.20 8.96 -20.70
CA PHE A 274 10.21 7.98 -20.26
C PHE A 274 9.25 8.58 -19.24
N LEU A 275 9.76 9.23 -18.20
CA LEU A 275 8.96 9.84 -17.13
C LEU A 275 8.08 10.97 -17.67
N LEU A 276 8.62 11.78 -18.58
CA LEU A 276 7.89 12.90 -19.17
C LEU A 276 6.74 12.45 -20.08
N ASN A 277 6.96 11.42 -20.89
CA ASN A 277 6.09 11.12 -22.04
C ASN A 277 5.24 9.86 -21.89
N ASN A 278 5.51 9.01 -20.88
CA ASN A 278 4.76 7.77 -20.65
C ASN A 278 4.58 6.89 -21.90
N PRO A 279 5.66 6.48 -22.59
CA PRO A 279 5.56 5.79 -23.88
C PRO A 279 4.80 4.45 -23.81
N PHE A 280 4.79 3.81 -22.63
CA PHE A 280 4.08 2.55 -22.38
C PHE A 280 2.63 2.72 -21.90
N LYS A 281 2.12 3.96 -21.84
CA LYS A 281 0.75 4.25 -21.40
C LYS A 281 0.41 3.65 -20.03
N LEU A 282 1.35 3.73 -19.10
CA LEU A 282 1.12 3.39 -17.70
C LEU A 282 -0.07 4.21 -17.18
N THR A 283 -0.91 3.60 -16.34
CA THR A 283 -2.10 4.25 -15.80
C THR A 283 -2.04 4.35 -14.28
N GLY A 284 -2.38 5.51 -13.74
CA GLY A 284 -2.41 5.78 -12.30
C GLY A 284 -3.55 6.74 -11.93
N LYS A 285 -3.30 7.60 -10.95
CA LYS A 285 -4.26 8.65 -10.55
C LYS A 285 -4.66 9.48 -11.74
N LYS A 286 -5.92 9.89 -11.77
CA LYS A 286 -6.45 10.79 -12.80
C LYS A 286 -6.54 12.21 -12.29
N TYR A 287 -6.11 13.15 -13.12
CA TYR A 287 -6.14 14.58 -12.85
C TYR A 287 -6.99 15.27 -13.91
N ILE A 288 -7.69 16.33 -13.53
CA ILE A 288 -8.30 17.26 -14.49
C ILE A 288 -7.44 18.50 -14.63
N LYS A 289 -7.22 18.93 -15.87
CA LYS A 289 -6.63 20.24 -16.15
C LYS A 289 -7.70 21.32 -16.14
N ILE A 290 -7.51 22.32 -15.28
CA ILE A 290 -8.27 23.57 -15.29
C ILE A 290 -7.39 24.61 -15.99
N ALA A 291 -7.68 24.91 -17.25
CA ALA A 291 -6.86 25.84 -18.02
C ALA A 291 -7.02 27.28 -17.52
N LYS A 292 -5.97 28.08 -17.66
CA LYS A 292 -6.04 29.54 -17.54
C LYS A 292 -7.19 30.11 -18.38
N GLY A 293 -7.97 31.00 -17.79
CA GLY A 293 -9.14 31.63 -18.41
C GLY A 293 -10.44 30.86 -18.24
N THR A 294 -10.41 29.68 -17.60
CA THR A 294 -11.62 28.91 -17.28
C THR A 294 -12.50 29.69 -16.30
N GLN A 295 -13.80 29.74 -16.56
CA GLN A 295 -14.78 30.38 -15.67
C GLN A 295 -15.32 29.38 -14.65
N LEU A 296 -15.21 29.73 -13.36
CA LEU A 296 -15.86 29.04 -12.25
C LEU A 296 -17.15 29.77 -11.91
N LEU A 297 -18.25 29.03 -11.84
CA LEU A 297 -19.54 29.59 -11.48
C LEU A 297 -19.69 29.61 -9.96
N GLY A 298 -20.02 30.76 -9.38
CA GLY A 298 -20.25 30.87 -7.93
C GLY A 298 -21.57 30.23 -7.47
N LEU A 299 -22.53 30.08 -8.40
CA LEU A 299 -23.78 29.33 -8.24
C LEU A 299 -24.04 28.48 -9.48
N LEU A 300 -24.63 27.30 -9.28
CA LEU A 300 -25.09 26.47 -10.39
C LEU A 300 -26.19 27.20 -11.20
N PRO A 301 -26.33 26.92 -12.50
CA PRO A 301 -27.32 27.59 -13.35
C PRO A 301 -28.76 27.57 -12.81
N ALA A 302 -29.19 26.48 -12.15
CA ALA A 302 -30.54 26.37 -11.55
C ALA A 302 -30.69 27.09 -10.19
N GLU A 303 -29.59 27.48 -9.56
CA GLU A 303 -29.57 28.22 -8.30
C GLU A 303 -29.44 29.73 -8.53
N ARG A 304 -29.25 30.17 -9.79
CA ARG A 304 -29.25 31.59 -10.14
C ARG A 304 -30.67 32.14 -10.08
N PRO A 305 -30.90 33.28 -9.39
CA PRO A 305 -32.22 33.90 -9.39
C PRO A 305 -32.62 34.25 -10.83
N GLU A 306 -33.81 33.81 -11.25
CA GLU A 306 -34.42 34.34 -12.46
C GLU A 306 -34.54 35.88 -12.32
N PRO A 307 -34.45 36.65 -13.42
CA PRO A 307 -34.69 38.09 -13.38
C PRO A 307 -36.13 38.34 -12.89
N ALA A 308 -36.27 38.64 -11.59
CA ALA A 308 -37.56 38.87 -10.97
C ALA A 308 -38.11 40.24 -11.37
N ILE A 309 -39.35 40.23 -11.87
CA ILE A 309 -40.26 41.38 -11.87
C ILE A 309 -40.42 41.86 -10.41
N PRO A 310 -40.35 43.17 -10.12
CA PRO A 310 -40.25 43.64 -8.74
C PRO A 310 -41.55 43.41 -7.97
N VAL A 311 -41.51 42.53 -6.98
CA VAL A 311 -42.51 42.48 -5.90
C VAL A 311 -41.78 42.62 -4.58
N GLN A 312 -42.17 43.64 -3.81
CA GLN A 312 -41.62 43.97 -2.51
C GLN A 312 -42.14 43.00 -1.44
N THR A 313 -41.26 42.14 -0.93
CA THR A 313 -41.38 41.63 0.45
C THR A 313 -39.99 41.52 1.09
N THR A 314 -39.93 41.83 2.37
CA THR A 314 -38.76 41.98 3.25
C THR A 314 -37.76 40.81 3.23
N PRO A 315 -36.43 41.06 3.32
CA PRO A 315 -35.42 40.01 3.19
C PRO A 315 -35.15 39.29 4.51
N ALA A 316 -35.10 37.96 4.45
CA ALA A 316 -34.31 37.14 5.37
C ALA A 316 -32.81 37.31 5.03
N PRO A 317 -31.87 37.08 5.98
CA PRO A 317 -30.45 37.23 5.70
C PRO A 317 -29.98 36.15 4.73
N GLN A 318 -29.95 36.47 3.43
CA GLN A 318 -29.30 35.64 2.42
C GLN A 318 -27.78 35.78 2.57
N ALA A 319 -27.08 34.65 2.62
CA ALA A 319 -25.64 34.63 2.45
C ALA A 319 -25.30 35.27 1.10
N SER A 320 -24.33 36.20 1.09
CA SER A 320 -23.89 36.83 -0.16
C SER A 320 -23.51 35.78 -1.19
N PRO A 321 -24.06 35.82 -2.43
CA PRO A 321 -23.72 34.84 -3.46
C PRO A 321 -22.23 34.92 -3.76
N ILE A 322 -21.57 33.76 -3.83
CA ILE A 322 -20.17 33.67 -4.26
C ILE A 322 -20.12 34.19 -5.71
N PRO A 323 -19.24 35.14 -6.05
CA PRO A 323 -19.13 35.64 -7.41
C PRO A 323 -18.47 34.61 -8.33
N ASP A 324 -18.81 34.66 -9.62
CA ASP A 324 -18.08 33.91 -10.66
C ASP A 324 -16.61 34.34 -10.68
N TYR A 325 -15.71 33.41 -11.00
CA TYR A 325 -14.27 33.63 -10.96
C TYR A 325 -13.56 33.09 -12.20
N THR A 326 -12.75 33.93 -12.85
CA THR A 326 -11.90 33.50 -13.96
C THR A 326 -10.56 33.02 -13.43
N VAL A 327 -10.27 31.74 -13.65
CA VAL A 327 -9.00 31.13 -13.24
C VAL A 327 -7.84 31.82 -13.96
N THR A 328 -6.81 32.24 -13.21
CA THR A 328 -5.73 33.07 -13.77
C THR A 328 -4.55 32.26 -14.30
N ARG A 329 -4.51 30.94 -14.06
CA ARG A 329 -3.46 30.01 -14.52
C ARG A 329 -3.93 28.56 -14.62
N ASP A 330 -3.09 27.68 -15.12
CA ASP A 330 -3.38 26.24 -15.16
C ASP A 330 -3.36 25.63 -13.74
N HIS A 331 -4.32 24.76 -13.43
CA HIS A 331 -4.34 23.91 -12.24
C HIS A 331 -4.57 22.46 -12.61
N TYR A 332 -3.99 21.55 -11.82
CA TYR A 332 -4.14 20.11 -11.98
C TYR A 332 -4.74 19.55 -10.70
N LEU A 333 -6.01 19.17 -10.74
CA LEU A 333 -6.72 18.67 -9.57
C LEU A 333 -6.93 17.15 -9.70
N ALA A 334 -6.51 16.40 -8.70
CA ALA A 334 -6.75 14.96 -8.67
C ALA A 334 -8.26 14.71 -8.55
N ILE A 335 -8.81 13.89 -9.44
CA ILE A 335 -10.27 13.71 -9.58
C ILE A 335 -10.92 13.19 -8.29
N ASP A 336 -10.17 12.41 -7.50
CA ASP A 336 -10.59 11.85 -6.22
C ASP A 336 -10.68 12.87 -5.08
N THR A 337 -10.00 14.01 -5.21
CA THR A 337 -10.04 15.10 -4.22
C THR A 337 -11.18 16.09 -4.46
N LEU A 338 -11.87 15.98 -5.60
CA LEU A 338 -12.96 16.86 -5.96
C LEU A 338 -14.19 16.58 -5.09
N LYS A 339 -14.87 17.65 -4.66
CA LYS A 339 -16.11 17.52 -3.89
C LYS A 339 -17.25 16.97 -4.75
N ALA A 340 -18.28 16.45 -4.08
CA ALA A 340 -19.37 15.66 -4.65
C ALA A 340 -19.88 16.19 -6.01
N LYS A 341 -20.00 15.26 -6.96
CA LYS A 341 -20.55 15.54 -8.29
C LYS A 341 -22.03 15.88 -8.17
N LYS A 342 -22.44 17.03 -8.71
CA LYS A 342 -23.86 17.37 -8.85
C LYS A 342 -24.30 17.11 -10.30
N GLN A 343 -25.42 16.41 -10.48
CA GLN A 343 -26.07 16.31 -11.78
C GLN A 343 -27.18 17.36 -11.89
N LEU A 344 -27.16 18.13 -12.97
CA LEU A 344 -28.18 19.13 -13.29
C LEU A 344 -28.43 19.12 -14.80
N ASN A 345 -29.70 18.98 -15.21
CA ASN A 345 -30.11 18.92 -16.63
C ASN A 345 -29.32 17.88 -17.45
N GLY A 346 -29.00 16.72 -16.85
CA GLY A 346 -28.21 15.66 -17.50
C GLY A 346 -26.71 15.94 -17.63
N LYS A 347 -26.21 17.05 -17.07
CA LYS A 347 -24.78 17.39 -17.06
C LYS A 347 -24.17 17.25 -15.66
N GLU A 348 -22.96 16.71 -15.58
CA GLU A 348 -22.20 16.57 -14.33
C GLU A 348 -21.34 17.81 -14.05
N TRP A 349 -21.32 18.24 -12.79
CA TRP A 349 -20.56 19.39 -12.30
C TRP A 349 -19.67 19.02 -11.12
N TYR A 350 -18.44 19.55 -11.10
CA TYR A 350 -17.53 19.50 -9.96
C TYR A 350 -17.59 20.80 -9.16
N GLU A 351 -17.58 20.71 -7.83
CA GLU A 351 -17.26 21.85 -6.95
C GLU A 351 -15.74 21.81 -6.67
N ILE A 352 -15.04 22.87 -7.04
CA ILE A 352 -13.57 22.97 -6.92
C ILE A 352 -13.16 24.21 -6.13
N ALA A 353 -11.97 24.15 -5.54
CA ALA A 353 -11.34 25.29 -4.89
C ALA A 353 -9.94 25.53 -5.48
N VAL A 354 -9.76 26.68 -6.12
CA VAL A 354 -8.48 27.11 -6.73
C VAL A 354 -8.27 28.59 -6.47
N GLU A 355 -7.03 29.04 -6.29
CA GLU A 355 -6.69 30.46 -6.11
C GLU A 355 -7.42 31.14 -4.92
N LYS A 356 -7.80 30.36 -3.89
CA LYS A 356 -8.64 30.77 -2.74
C LYS A 356 -10.11 31.09 -3.09
N HIS A 357 -10.53 30.78 -4.31
CA HIS A 357 -11.92 30.86 -4.76
C HIS A 357 -12.54 29.46 -4.80
N THR A 358 -13.83 29.35 -4.46
CA THR A 358 -14.61 28.11 -4.59
C THR A 358 -15.70 28.32 -5.62
N GLY A 359 -15.91 27.36 -6.51
CA GLY A 359 -16.95 27.47 -7.54
C GLY A 359 -17.20 26.14 -8.27
N TYR A 360 -18.14 26.17 -9.21
CA TYR A 360 -18.57 25.01 -9.99
C TYR A 360 -18.03 25.05 -11.41
N ILE A 361 -17.64 23.88 -11.92
CA ILE A 361 -17.20 23.68 -13.30
C ILE A 361 -17.88 22.44 -13.90
N ALA A 362 -18.26 22.53 -15.18
CA ALA A 362 -18.82 21.39 -15.90
C ALA A 362 -17.73 20.34 -16.16
N LYS A 363 -18.09 19.07 -15.99
CA LYS A 363 -17.17 17.95 -16.32
C LYS A 363 -16.90 17.87 -17.82
N GLU A 364 -17.88 18.23 -18.64
CA GLU A 364 -17.82 18.17 -20.10
C GLU A 364 -16.74 19.14 -20.62
N GLY A 365 -15.82 18.64 -21.44
CA GLY A 365 -14.74 19.44 -22.04
C GLY A 365 -13.48 19.58 -21.19
N LEU A 366 -13.41 18.97 -20.00
CA LEU A 366 -12.18 18.91 -19.21
C LEU A 366 -11.24 17.81 -19.72
N GLU A 367 -9.96 18.16 -19.85
CA GLU A 367 -8.89 17.20 -20.17
C GLU A 367 -8.57 16.37 -18.93
N GLU A 368 -8.70 15.04 -19.06
CA GLU A 368 -8.22 14.07 -18.08
C GLU A 368 -6.78 13.68 -18.40
N ILE A 369 -5.91 13.79 -17.39
CA ILE A 369 -4.47 13.53 -17.48
C ILE A 369 -4.12 12.40 -16.51
N ASP A 370 -3.32 11.45 -16.96
CA ASP A 370 -2.82 10.37 -16.10
C ASP A 370 -1.62 10.81 -15.25
N GLN A 371 -1.49 10.27 -14.04
CA GLN A 371 -0.37 10.47 -13.12
C GLN A 371 1.00 10.26 -13.77
N HIS A 372 1.09 9.37 -14.75
CA HIS A 372 2.35 9.06 -15.44
C HIS A 372 2.65 10.00 -16.61
N GLU A 373 1.73 10.88 -17.02
CA GLU A 373 1.94 11.88 -18.08
C GLU A 373 2.57 13.17 -17.51
N TRP A 374 3.81 13.09 -17.01
CA TRP A 374 4.42 14.18 -16.24
C TRP A 374 4.53 15.48 -17.03
N ALA A 375 4.84 15.44 -18.32
CA ALA A 375 4.88 16.64 -19.16
C ALA A 375 3.53 17.39 -19.17
N LYS A 376 2.41 16.64 -19.23
CA LYS A 376 1.05 17.23 -19.17
C LYS A 376 0.71 17.76 -17.79
N LEU A 377 1.26 17.18 -16.73
CA LEU A 377 1.12 17.64 -15.34
C LEU A 377 2.00 18.86 -14.99
N GLY A 378 2.76 19.36 -15.98
CA GLY A 378 3.60 20.56 -15.87
C GLY A 378 5.05 20.29 -15.52
N PHE A 379 5.52 19.04 -15.58
CA PHE A 379 6.95 18.75 -15.46
C PHE A 379 7.72 19.22 -16.68
N GLN A 380 8.86 19.85 -16.44
CA GLN A 380 9.66 20.45 -17.49
C GLN A 380 11.14 20.26 -17.21
N MET A 381 11.88 19.90 -18.26
CA MET A 381 13.33 19.86 -18.22
C MET A 381 13.89 21.26 -18.42
N VAL A 382 14.88 21.61 -17.59
CA VAL A 382 15.60 22.88 -17.66
C VAL A 382 17.09 22.58 -17.64
N GLN A 383 17.85 23.21 -18.52
CA GLN A 383 19.27 22.92 -18.70
C GLN A 383 20.13 24.13 -18.36
N GLU A 384 21.18 23.90 -17.56
CA GLU A 384 22.28 24.86 -17.42
C GLU A 384 23.08 24.91 -18.73
N VAL A 385 23.16 26.10 -19.33
CA VAL A 385 23.84 26.33 -20.62
C VAL A 385 25.26 26.89 -20.44
N ASN A 386 25.57 27.41 -19.25
CA ASN A 386 26.90 27.89 -18.91
C ASN A 386 27.77 26.73 -18.42
N THR A 387 28.69 26.27 -19.26
CA THR A 387 29.65 25.21 -18.90
C THR A 387 30.66 25.61 -17.81
N ASN A 388 30.73 26.91 -17.49
CA ASN A 388 31.55 27.47 -16.41
C ASN A 388 30.70 27.92 -15.22
N ALA A 389 29.44 27.50 -15.13
CA ALA A 389 28.60 27.80 -13.98
C ALA A 389 29.28 27.33 -12.70
N ASP A 390 29.48 28.26 -11.76
CA ASP A 390 30.15 28.04 -10.48
C ASP A 390 29.16 27.62 -9.37
N GLY A 391 27.94 27.23 -9.77
CA GLY A 391 26.85 26.85 -8.87
C GLY A 391 26.04 28.01 -8.30
N TYR A 392 26.36 29.25 -8.66
CA TYR A 392 25.61 30.43 -8.23
C TYR A 392 24.56 30.87 -9.26
N LEU A 393 23.47 31.45 -8.76
CA LEU A 393 22.41 32.03 -9.59
C LEU A 393 22.92 33.36 -10.20
N ASP A 394 23.36 33.33 -11.47
CA ASP A 394 23.55 34.53 -12.29
C ASP A 394 22.26 34.82 -13.08
N PRO A 395 21.50 35.88 -12.74
CA PRO A 395 20.24 36.22 -13.40
C PRO A 395 20.37 36.44 -14.91
N ASN A 396 21.55 36.82 -15.39
CA ASN A 396 21.78 37.12 -16.80
C ASN A 396 22.18 35.88 -17.61
N LEU A 397 22.66 34.82 -16.96
CA LEU A 397 23.14 33.60 -17.61
C LEU A 397 22.18 32.41 -17.45
N MET A 398 21.23 32.50 -16.52
CA MET A 398 20.25 31.43 -16.30
C MET A 398 19.21 31.35 -17.44
N PRO A 399 18.67 30.15 -17.74
CA PRO A 399 17.60 29.98 -18.71
C PRO A 399 16.38 30.88 -18.42
N PRO A 400 15.60 31.29 -19.45
CA PRO A 400 14.48 32.24 -19.28
C PRO A 400 13.47 31.86 -18.20
N ILE A 401 13.21 30.56 -18.01
CA ILE A 401 12.30 30.06 -16.97
C ILE A 401 12.83 30.32 -15.56
N PHE A 402 14.15 30.19 -15.33
CA PHE A 402 14.77 30.53 -14.05
C PHE A 402 14.79 32.05 -13.83
N GLN A 403 14.95 32.86 -14.88
CA GLN A 403 14.85 34.32 -14.76
C GLN A 403 13.44 34.74 -14.29
N GLN A 404 12.40 34.12 -14.85
CA GLN A 404 11.02 34.35 -14.42
C GLN A 404 10.80 33.95 -12.96
N ILE A 405 11.38 32.82 -12.54
CA ILE A 405 11.34 32.37 -11.15
C ILE A 405 12.10 33.34 -10.24
N TYR A 406 13.31 33.72 -10.63
CA TYR A 406 14.18 34.66 -9.91
C TYR A 406 13.43 35.97 -9.65
N ASN A 407 12.85 36.56 -10.70
CA ASN A 407 12.08 37.80 -10.61
C ASN A 407 10.78 37.67 -9.78
N LYS A 408 10.25 36.45 -9.57
CA LYS A 408 9.11 36.22 -8.68
C LYS A 408 9.52 36.12 -7.21
N ILE A 409 10.77 35.72 -6.95
CA ILE A 409 11.32 35.66 -5.58
C ILE A 409 11.82 37.05 -5.19
N ASP A 410 12.48 37.76 -6.10
CA ASP A 410 12.96 39.14 -5.94
C ASP A 410 11.78 40.12 -5.89
N THR A 411 11.21 40.24 -4.69
CA THR A 411 9.99 41.00 -4.44
C THR A 411 10.24 42.49 -4.28
N ASP A 412 11.47 42.89 -3.92
CA ASP A 412 11.85 44.29 -3.82
C ASP A 412 12.51 44.85 -5.10
N GLY A 413 12.87 43.97 -6.04
CA GLY A 413 13.36 44.32 -7.38
C GLY A 413 14.79 44.84 -7.35
N ASP A 414 15.56 44.55 -6.30
CA ASP A 414 16.94 45.00 -6.14
C ASP A 414 17.96 44.15 -6.92
N GLY A 415 17.50 43.08 -7.57
CA GLY A 415 18.32 42.14 -8.32
C GLY A 415 19.11 41.17 -7.45
N LYS A 416 18.75 41.01 -6.16
CA LYS A 416 19.45 40.17 -5.18
C LYS A 416 18.48 39.41 -4.28
N LEU A 417 18.52 38.08 -4.35
CA LEU A 417 17.69 37.25 -3.47
C LEU A 417 18.19 37.27 -2.01
N GLN A 418 17.36 37.80 -1.11
CA GLN A 418 17.60 37.79 0.32
C GLN A 418 16.97 36.58 1.02
N GLN A 419 17.43 36.28 2.24
CA GLN A 419 16.90 35.14 3.03
C GLN A 419 15.39 35.26 3.30
N SER A 420 14.90 36.47 3.53
CA SER A 420 13.46 36.74 3.76
C SER A 420 12.61 36.39 2.53
N GLU A 421 13.09 36.73 1.34
CA GLU A 421 12.42 36.49 0.07
C GLU A 421 12.40 35.02 -0.30
N LEU A 422 13.54 34.34 -0.17
CA LEU A 422 13.63 32.89 -0.32
C LEU A 422 12.69 32.15 0.65
N LYS A 423 12.63 32.60 1.91
CA LYS A 423 11.72 32.02 2.91
C LYS A 423 10.26 32.25 2.54
N ALA A 424 9.90 33.45 2.07
CA ALA A 424 8.54 33.76 1.62
C ALA A 424 8.15 32.91 0.40
N ALA A 425 9.06 32.77 -0.57
CA ALA A 425 8.87 31.92 -1.74
C ALA A 425 8.69 30.44 -1.37
N LEU A 426 9.49 29.91 -0.44
CA LEU A 426 9.35 28.54 0.09
C LEU A 426 8.08 28.32 0.92
N GLN A 427 7.39 29.37 1.36
CA GLN A 427 6.08 29.26 2.01
C GLN A 427 4.92 29.43 1.02
N ASN A 428 5.21 29.91 -0.18
CA ASN A 428 4.22 30.06 -1.24
C ASN A 428 3.97 28.71 -1.94
N LEU A 429 2.76 28.17 -1.75
CA LEU A 429 2.36 26.88 -2.33
C LEU A 429 2.47 26.86 -3.87
N GLU A 430 2.23 27.99 -4.53
CA GLU A 430 2.28 28.08 -5.99
C GLU A 430 3.71 27.97 -6.52
N ILE A 431 4.64 28.71 -5.91
CA ILE A 431 6.05 28.69 -6.29
C ILE A 431 6.62 27.29 -6.04
N ARG A 432 6.26 26.65 -4.91
CA ARG A 432 6.68 25.29 -4.58
C ARG A 432 6.19 24.24 -5.57
N ASP A 433 4.91 24.30 -5.98
CA ASP A 433 4.36 23.34 -6.95
C ASP A 433 5.13 23.42 -8.27
N GLN A 434 5.35 24.64 -8.79
CA GLN A 434 6.10 24.86 -10.02
C GLN A 434 7.54 24.35 -9.93
N TRP A 435 8.26 24.66 -8.85
CA TRP A 435 9.66 24.26 -8.70
C TRP A 435 9.84 22.76 -8.51
N SER A 436 8.89 22.14 -7.81
CA SER A 436 8.95 20.69 -7.56
C SER A 436 8.81 19.85 -8.84
N LYS A 437 8.35 20.46 -9.93
CA LYS A 437 8.16 19.84 -11.25
C LYS A 437 9.27 20.16 -12.25
N LEU A 438 10.31 20.90 -11.83
CA LEU A 438 11.48 21.13 -12.65
C LEU A 438 12.44 19.94 -12.58
N ILE A 439 12.91 19.50 -13.74
CA ILE A 439 13.96 18.50 -13.89
C ILE A 439 15.21 19.25 -14.34
N ALA A 440 16.11 19.52 -13.41
CA ALA A 440 17.27 20.39 -13.66
C ALA A 440 18.46 19.57 -14.16
N PHE A 441 18.89 19.82 -15.38
CA PHE A 441 20.13 19.28 -15.94
C PHE A 441 21.28 20.24 -15.63
N HIS A 442 22.04 19.94 -14.58
CA HIS A 442 23.12 20.80 -14.10
C HIS A 442 24.29 20.01 -13.51
N PRO A 443 25.47 20.65 -13.32
CA PRO A 443 26.59 20.02 -12.65
C PRO A 443 26.26 19.71 -11.19
N SER A 444 26.57 18.49 -10.75
CA SER A 444 26.43 18.10 -9.35
C SER A 444 27.49 18.76 -8.47
N GLU A 445 27.05 19.40 -7.38
CA GLU A 445 27.96 19.97 -6.36
C GLU A 445 28.79 18.89 -5.65
N TRP A 446 28.32 17.64 -5.68
CA TRP A 446 28.99 16.48 -5.08
C TRP A 446 30.15 15.93 -5.93
N LYS A 447 30.43 16.56 -7.09
CA LYS A 447 31.54 16.20 -7.99
C LYS A 447 32.43 17.39 -8.40
N THR A 448 31.95 18.62 -8.27
CA THR A 448 32.64 19.81 -8.83
C THR A 448 33.79 20.29 -7.92
N ASP A 449 34.90 20.77 -8.50
CA ASP A 449 36.04 21.33 -7.75
C ASP A 449 35.57 22.52 -6.88
N THR A 450 35.78 22.43 -5.57
CA THR A 450 35.32 23.43 -4.59
C THR A 450 36.24 24.65 -4.48
N LYS A 451 37.39 24.68 -5.17
CA LYS A 451 38.33 25.82 -5.15
C LYS A 451 37.72 27.16 -5.57
N PRO A 452 36.90 27.28 -6.63
CA PRO A 452 36.29 28.55 -7.02
C PRO A 452 35.36 29.12 -5.92
N LEU A 453 34.57 28.25 -5.29
CA LEU A 453 33.70 28.59 -4.17
C LEU A 453 34.51 29.08 -2.95
N LEU A 454 35.62 28.39 -2.64
CA LEU A 454 36.50 28.75 -1.53
C LEU A 454 37.17 30.12 -1.73
N ALA A 455 37.59 30.44 -2.96
CA ALA A 455 38.16 31.73 -3.31
C ALA A 455 37.17 32.88 -3.05
N ARG A 456 35.91 32.70 -3.44
CA ARG A 456 34.85 33.68 -3.21
C ARG A 456 34.47 33.80 -1.73
N PHE A 457 34.38 32.69 -1.01
CA PHE A 457 34.12 32.70 0.43
C PHE A 457 35.22 33.45 1.19
N THR A 458 36.48 33.28 0.78
CA THR A 458 37.63 34.04 1.29
C THR A 458 37.43 35.55 1.05
N GLN A 459 36.99 35.97 -0.13
CA GLN A 459 36.72 37.37 -0.44
C GLN A 459 35.60 37.95 0.44
N LEU A 460 34.47 37.24 0.58
CA LEU A 460 33.34 37.69 1.40
C LEU A 460 33.69 37.86 2.88
N LEU A 461 34.61 37.04 3.39
CA LEU A 461 35.08 37.10 4.77
C LEU A 461 36.22 38.11 4.98
N THR A 462 36.79 38.67 3.92
CA THR A 462 37.90 39.62 4.00
C THR A 462 37.37 41.06 3.94
N ASN A 463 37.24 41.71 5.09
CA ASN A 463 37.02 43.16 5.19
C ASN A 463 38.22 43.84 5.86
N PRO A 464 39.05 44.60 5.11
CA PRO A 464 40.23 45.27 5.66
C PRO A 464 39.92 46.30 6.76
N GLN A 465 38.67 46.78 6.86
CA GLN A 465 38.21 47.76 7.84
C GLN A 465 37.57 47.13 9.09
N ALA A 466 37.52 45.80 9.18
CA ALA A 466 36.97 45.10 10.34
C ALA A 466 37.95 45.09 11.52
N SER A 467 37.44 45.01 12.76
CA SER A 467 38.27 44.88 13.96
C SER A 467 39.15 43.62 13.94
N GLU A 468 40.26 43.61 14.67
CA GLU A 468 41.14 42.44 14.79
C GLU A 468 40.39 41.18 15.23
N GLU A 469 39.43 41.32 16.15
CA GLU A 469 38.56 40.24 16.62
C GLU A 469 37.67 39.67 15.50
N ALA A 470 37.12 40.56 14.66
CA ALA A 470 36.30 40.15 13.51
C ALA A 470 37.14 39.48 12.42
N GLN A 471 38.38 39.93 12.19
CA GLN A 471 39.32 39.31 11.25
C GLN A 471 39.77 37.93 11.74
N ALA A 472 40.06 37.77 13.03
CA ALA A 472 40.39 36.49 13.63
C ALA A 472 39.21 35.50 13.54
N ALA A 473 37.98 35.98 13.77
CA ALA A 473 36.76 35.21 13.62
C ALA A 473 36.54 34.72 12.18
N ALA A 474 36.69 35.62 11.21
CA ALA A 474 36.58 35.32 9.79
C ALA A 474 37.62 34.27 9.33
N LYS A 475 38.87 34.36 9.80
CA LYS A 475 39.92 33.39 9.48
C LYS A 475 39.60 31.99 10.03
N LYS A 476 39.08 31.91 11.25
CA LYS A 476 38.65 30.64 11.86
C LYS A 476 37.49 30.01 11.09
N LEU A 477 36.51 30.83 10.71
CA LEU A 477 35.38 30.45 9.89
C LEU A 477 35.81 29.88 8.52
N LEU A 478 36.75 30.55 7.86
CA LEU A 478 37.29 30.12 6.57
C LEU A 478 37.94 28.74 6.65
N VAL A 479 38.71 28.45 7.71
CA VAL A 479 39.33 27.13 7.91
C VAL A 479 38.27 26.04 8.06
N GLN A 480 37.22 26.30 8.85
CA GLN A 480 36.13 25.34 9.07
C GLN A 480 35.37 25.03 7.77
N GLU A 481 35.00 26.05 7.00
CA GLU A 481 34.31 25.86 5.73
C GLU A 481 35.20 25.21 4.67
N THR A 482 36.50 25.52 4.64
CA THR A 482 37.47 24.85 3.75
C THR A 482 37.48 23.34 4.01
N GLN A 483 37.55 22.93 5.28
CA GLN A 483 37.52 21.52 5.65
C GLN A 483 36.21 20.85 5.24
N ARG A 484 35.07 21.51 5.49
CA ARG A 484 33.75 21.01 5.09
C ARG A 484 33.65 20.83 3.58
N MET A 485 34.13 21.79 2.79
CA MET A 485 34.03 21.77 1.34
C MET A 485 34.93 20.71 0.68
N ASN A 486 36.12 20.46 1.23
CA ASN A 486 37.04 19.44 0.71
C ASN A 486 36.50 18.00 0.85
N THR A 487 35.46 17.76 1.65
CA THR A 487 34.85 16.43 1.85
C THR A 487 33.56 16.22 1.06
N LEU A 488 33.09 17.21 0.28
CA LEU A 488 31.83 17.13 -0.47
C LEU A 488 31.94 16.43 -1.83
N THR A 489 33.16 16.23 -2.37
CA THR A 489 33.39 15.64 -3.70
C THR A 489 33.35 14.11 -3.70
N PHE A 490 32.35 13.51 -3.04
CA PHE A 490 32.28 12.05 -2.86
C PHE A 490 31.83 11.30 -4.11
N LEU A 491 31.18 11.95 -5.09
CA LEU A 491 30.75 11.27 -6.33
C LEU A 491 31.92 10.74 -7.16
N GLU A 492 33.12 11.29 -6.99
CA GLU A 492 34.35 10.77 -7.62
C GLU A 492 34.72 9.37 -7.10
N GLN A 493 34.25 9.01 -5.90
CA GLN A 493 34.50 7.71 -5.26
C GLN A 493 33.45 6.66 -5.63
N VAL A 494 32.41 7.01 -6.41
CA VAL A 494 31.34 6.09 -6.81
C VAL A 494 31.75 5.33 -8.09
N ALA A 495 31.59 4.00 -8.07
CA ALA A 495 31.83 3.13 -9.22
C ALA A 495 30.50 2.54 -9.73
N PRO A 496 30.23 2.56 -11.06
CA PRO A 496 31.04 3.16 -12.11
C PRO A 496 31.03 4.71 -12.06
N PRO A 497 32.02 5.39 -12.69
CA PRO A 497 32.11 6.85 -12.66
C PRO A 497 30.84 7.54 -13.19
N ILE A 498 30.25 8.40 -12.37
CA ILE A 498 29.04 9.17 -12.71
C ILE A 498 29.46 10.43 -13.48
N PRO A 499 28.79 10.83 -14.58
CA PRO A 499 29.13 12.07 -15.32
C PRO A 499 28.89 13.33 -14.46
N PRO A 500 29.55 14.46 -14.77
CA PRO A 500 29.41 15.70 -13.99
C PRO A 500 28.02 16.33 -14.10
N MET A 501 27.39 16.24 -15.27
CA MET A 501 26.04 16.76 -15.51
C MET A 501 25.02 15.67 -15.22
N LEU A 502 24.00 15.99 -14.41
CA LEU A 502 22.95 15.06 -14.01
C LEU A 502 21.58 15.72 -14.11
N PHE A 503 20.54 14.90 -14.29
CA PHE A 503 19.15 15.33 -14.21
C PHE A 503 18.68 15.19 -12.76
N HIS A 504 18.51 16.31 -12.07
CA HIS A 504 18.05 16.36 -10.69
C HIS A 504 16.53 16.49 -10.61
N PHE A 505 15.92 15.71 -9.71
CA PHE A 505 14.49 15.73 -9.43
C PHE A 505 14.24 16.20 -8.01
N HIS A 506 13.13 16.90 -7.79
CA HIS A 506 12.65 17.17 -6.44
C HIS A 506 12.21 15.85 -5.78
N PRO A 507 12.85 15.39 -4.68
CA PRO A 507 12.64 14.03 -4.17
C PRO A 507 11.19 13.73 -3.77
N VAL A 508 10.52 14.70 -3.16
CA VAL A 508 9.14 14.53 -2.70
C VAL A 508 8.16 14.39 -3.86
N ALA A 509 8.24 15.27 -4.86
CA ALA A 509 7.39 15.22 -6.04
C ALA A 509 7.67 13.95 -6.85
N PHE A 510 8.95 13.61 -7.07
CA PHE A 510 9.32 12.36 -7.75
C PHE A 510 8.65 11.14 -7.12
N VAL A 511 8.74 10.99 -5.79
CA VAL A 511 8.11 9.87 -5.08
C VAL A 511 6.58 9.94 -5.13
N GLU A 512 5.99 11.14 -5.05
CA GLU A 512 4.54 11.33 -5.13
C GLU A 512 3.95 10.86 -6.46
N TYR A 513 4.61 11.18 -7.57
CA TYR A 513 4.15 10.83 -8.92
C TYR A 513 4.60 9.43 -9.38
N LEU A 514 5.54 8.79 -8.67
CA LEU A 514 5.85 7.36 -8.86
C LEU A 514 4.92 6.41 -8.09
N LYS A 515 4.31 6.85 -6.99
CA LYS A 515 3.41 6.01 -6.19
C LYS A 515 2.12 5.74 -6.96
N GLY A 516 1.94 4.50 -7.43
CA GLY A 516 0.73 4.04 -8.10
C GLY A 516 -0.54 4.24 -7.27
N ASP A 517 -1.69 4.29 -7.95
CA ASP A 517 -3.00 4.52 -7.35
C ASP A 517 -3.61 3.24 -6.75
N GLY A 518 -2.79 2.43 -6.07
CA GLY A 518 -3.15 1.06 -5.67
C GLY A 518 -4.58 0.93 -5.19
N ILE A 519 -5.37 0.08 -5.84
CA ILE A 519 -6.73 -0.28 -5.47
C ILE A 519 -6.77 -1.78 -5.22
N THR A 520 -7.46 -2.20 -4.17
CA THR A 520 -7.69 -3.63 -3.98
C THR A 520 -8.61 -4.14 -5.10
N ALA A 521 -8.16 -5.13 -5.85
CA ALA A 521 -8.86 -5.65 -7.02
C ALA A 521 -9.28 -7.12 -6.81
N TYR A 522 -10.47 -7.46 -7.29
CA TYR A 522 -10.93 -8.83 -7.46
C TYR A 522 -10.70 -9.24 -8.91
N HIS A 523 -9.75 -10.14 -9.13
CA HIS A 523 -9.48 -10.77 -10.42
C HIS A 523 -10.31 -12.05 -10.52
N ILE A 524 -11.15 -12.14 -11.54
CA ILE A 524 -12.11 -13.22 -11.78
C ILE A 524 -11.71 -13.89 -13.09
N TYR A 525 -11.30 -15.15 -13.05
CA TYR A 525 -10.80 -15.84 -14.23
C TYR A 525 -11.90 -16.67 -14.88
N HIS A 526 -11.85 -16.78 -16.21
CA HIS A 526 -12.80 -17.56 -17.00
C HIS A 526 -12.93 -19.03 -16.56
N ASP A 527 -11.95 -19.59 -15.87
CA ASP A 527 -11.91 -20.97 -15.39
C ASP A 527 -12.62 -21.18 -14.04
N GLY A 528 -13.07 -20.11 -13.39
CA GLY A 528 -13.72 -20.15 -12.09
C GLY A 528 -12.84 -19.67 -10.93
N ARG A 529 -11.54 -19.40 -11.14
CA ARG A 529 -10.68 -18.85 -10.07
C ARG A 529 -11.08 -17.41 -9.73
N ILE A 530 -10.97 -17.06 -8.45
CA ILE A 530 -11.17 -15.70 -7.95
C ILE A 530 -10.01 -15.35 -7.01
N GLU A 531 -9.36 -14.22 -7.27
CA GLU A 531 -8.25 -13.71 -6.46
C GLU A 531 -8.53 -12.28 -5.99
N LYS A 532 -8.27 -11.99 -4.71
CA LYS A 532 -8.31 -10.64 -4.15
C LYS A 532 -6.88 -10.10 -4.03
N HIS A 533 -6.50 -9.21 -4.93
CA HIS A 533 -5.20 -8.57 -5.01
C HIS A 533 -5.20 -7.29 -4.18
N THR A 534 -4.37 -7.25 -3.14
CA THR A 534 -4.22 -6.08 -2.26
C THR A 534 -2.83 -5.48 -2.46
N PRO A 535 -2.74 -4.25 -2.99
CA PRO A 535 -1.46 -3.61 -3.23
C PRO A 535 -0.79 -3.23 -1.91
N SER A 536 0.54 -3.09 -1.93
CA SER A 536 1.35 -2.72 -0.75
C SER A 536 1.00 -1.33 -0.20
N SER A 537 0.42 -0.46 -1.04
CA SER A 537 -0.14 0.82 -0.64
C SER A 537 -1.43 1.14 -1.41
N ILE A 538 -2.43 1.70 -0.71
CA ILE A 538 -3.71 2.12 -1.28
C ILE A 538 -3.81 3.64 -1.18
N SER A 539 -4.11 4.30 -2.29
CA SER A 539 -4.29 5.75 -2.31
C SER A 539 -5.50 6.19 -1.50
N SER A 540 -5.55 7.46 -1.08
CA SER A 540 -6.75 8.02 -0.44
C SER A 540 -7.99 7.92 -1.32
N ALA A 541 -7.84 8.02 -2.65
CA ALA A 541 -8.91 7.90 -3.64
C ALA A 541 -9.66 6.57 -3.60
N ASN A 542 -8.88 5.51 -3.38
CA ASN A 542 -9.28 4.12 -3.54
C ASN A 542 -9.52 3.43 -2.20
N LYS A 543 -9.32 4.16 -1.08
CA LYS A 543 -9.82 3.74 0.23
C LYS A 543 -11.34 3.64 0.18
N GLY A 544 -11.86 2.47 0.55
CA GLY A 544 -13.30 2.20 0.50
C GLY A 544 -13.82 1.80 -0.88
N LYS A 545 -12.95 1.43 -1.84
CA LYS A 545 -13.35 0.92 -3.15
C LYS A 545 -12.71 -0.43 -3.46
N TYR A 546 -13.43 -1.26 -4.23
CA TYR A 546 -12.92 -2.47 -4.85
C TYR A 546 -13.08 -2.38 -6.37
N LEU A 547 -12.02 -2.74 -7.11
CA LEU A 547 -12.06 -2.91 -8.56
C LEU A 547 -12.38 -4.38 -8.89
N TYR A 548 -13.22 -4.63 -9.89
CA TYR A 548 -13.53 -5.97 -10.38
C TYR A 548 -13.01 -6.12 -11.81
N ILE A 549 -12.12 -7.09 -12.02
CA ILE A 549 -11.46 -7.37 -13.29
C ILE A 549 -11.81 -8.80 -13.69
N TYR A 550 -12.28 -9.00 -14.92
CA TYR A 550 -12.50 -10.31 -15.49
C TYR A 550 -11.38 -10.66 -16.46
N HIS A 551 -10.81 -11.86 -16.34
CA HIS A 551 -9.84 -12.42 -17.28
C HIS A 551 -10.54 -13.43 -18.17
N ASP A 552 -10.53 -13.20 -19.48
CA ASP A 552 -11.15 -14.09 -20.46
C ASP A 552 -10.33 -15.38 -20.68
N LYS A 553 -10.77 -16.23 -21.62
CA LYS A 553 -10.14 -17.52 -21.96
C LYS A 553 -8.70 -17.38 -22.49
N ASP A 554 -8.36 -16.20 -23.00
CA ASP A 554 -7.05 -15.85 -23.54
C ASP A 554 -6.24 -15.05 -22.51
N ASN A 555 -6.73 -15.00 -21.25
CA ASN A 555 -6.18 -14.26 -20.12
C ASN A 555 -6.09 -12.74 -20.34
N LYS A 556 -6.94 -12.21 -21.23
CA LYS A 556 -7.06 -10.77 -21.44
C LYS A 556 -7.89 -10.14 -20.33
N GLU A 557 -7.42 -9.02 -19.80
CA GLU A 557 -8.10 -8.28 -18.73
C GLU A 557 -9.25 -7.40 -19.23
N HIS A 558 -10.34 -7.42 -18.47
CA HIS A 558 -11.53 -6.59 -18.67
C HIS A 558 -11.91 -5.91 -17.35
N ASN A 559 -11.70 -4.59 -17.28
CA ASN A 559 -12.16 -3.80 -16.13
C ASN A 559 -13.68 -3.67 -16.16
N ILE A 560 -14.36 -4.35 -15.23
CA ILE A 560 -15.82 -4.48 -15.25
C ILE A 560 -16.48 -3.33 -14.51
N CYS A 561 -16.11 -3.12 -13.24
CA CYS A 561 -16.66 -2.05 -12.43
C CYS A 561 -15.81 -1.76 -11.19
N THR A 562 -15.98 -0.57 -10.64
CA THR A 562 -15.46 -0.19 -9.32
C THR A 562 -16.64 0.04 -8.38
N CYS A 563 -16.62 -0.61 -7.22
CA CYS A 563 -17.70 -0.54 -6.24
C CYS A 563 -17.20 0.07 -4.93
N GLU A 564 -17.98 0.98 -4.37
CA GLU A 564 -17.76 1.48 -3.01
C GLU A 564 -18.14 0.39 -2.00
N TRP A 565 -17.35 0.28 -0.93
CA TRP A 565 -17.59 -0.63 0.17
C TRP A 565 -17.53 0.07 1.52
N HIS A 566 -18.27 -0.49 2.47
CA HIS A 566 -18.22 -0.10 3.87
C HIS A 566 -18.26 -1.34 4.76
N VAL A 567 -18.01 -1.13 6.05
CA VAL A 567 -18.12 -2.18 7.06
C VAL A 567 -19.39 -1.97 7.87
N THR A 568 -20.15 -3.04 8.08
CA THR A 568 -21.21 -3.10 9.09
C THR A 568 -20.96 -4.26 10.04
N LYS A 569 -21.56 -4.22 11.23
CA LYS A 569 -21.57 -5.39 12.11
C LYS A 569 -22.50 -6.45 11.54
N LYS A 570 -22.03 -7.70 11.53
CA LYS A 570 -22.85 -8.83 11.10
C LYS A 570 -24.15 -8.89 11.88
N LYS A 571 -25.22 -9.29 11.21
CA LYS A 571 -26.52 -9.54 11.80
C LYS A 571 -26.80 -11.04 11.78
N LYS A 572 -27.49 -11.53 12.81
CA LYS A 572 -28.06 -12.88 12.82
C LYS A 572 -29.21 -12.97 11.82
N LEU A 573 -29.53 -14.19 11.40
CA LEU A 573 -30.76 -14.50 10.66
C LEU A 573 -31.96 -13.83 11.33
N GLY A 574 -32.73 -13.07 10.53
CA GLY A 574 -33.81 -12.25 11.04
C GLY A 574 -34.96 -13.10 11.57
N THR A 575 -35.40 -12.86 12.80
CA THR A 575 -36.54 -13.56 13.40
C THR A 575 -37.83 -12.78 13.14
N ALA A 576 -38.83 -13.44 12.54
CA ALA A 576 -40.17 -12.88 12.36
C ALA A 576 -41.01 -13.19 13.60
N SER A 577 -41.78 -12.21 14.08
CA SER A 577 -42.82 -12.45 15.08
C SER A 577 -44.10 -11.75 14.66
N GLY A 578 -45.20 -12.49 14.61
CA GLY A 578 -46.54 -11.93 14.35
C GLY A 578 -47.05 -11.04 15.48
N ASN A 579 -46.41 -11.08 16.65
CA ASN A 579 -46.76 -10.34 17.87
C ASN A 579 -45.62 -9.45 18.37
N TYR A 580 -44.64 -9.09 17.53
CA TYR A 580 -43.65 -8.10 17.97
C TYR A 580 -44.36 -6.75 18.13
N ASN A 581 -44.77 -6.45 19.35
CA ASN A 581 -45.22 -5.13 19.74
C ASN A 581 -44.14 -4.15 19.31
N TYR A 582 -44.56 -3.17 18.51
CA TYR A 582 -43.73 -2.07 18.03
C TYR A 582 -42.68 -1.69 19.10
N PRO A 583 -41.38 -1.89 18.82
CA PRO A 583 -40.33 -1.83 19.84
C PRO A 583 -40.48 -0.52 20.61
N ASN A 584 -40.63 -0.50 21.94
CA ASN A 584 -40.86 0.76 22.66
C ASN A 584 -39.69 1.72 22.39
N HIS A 585 -39.98 2.79 21.67
CA HIS A 585 -39.00 3.63 21.00
C HIS A 585 -39.27 5.05 21.48
N GLY A 586 -39.17 5.26 22.80
CA GLY A 586 -39.11 6.56 23.46
C GLY A 586 -40.07 7.65 22.96
N THR A 587 -39.66 8.90 23.16
CA THR A 587 -40.32 10.09 22.61
C THR A 587 -39.51 10.59 21.42
N VAL A 588 -40.17 11.13 20.40
CA VAL A 588 -39.49 11.74 19.24
C VAL A 588 -38.67 12.93 19.71
N LEU A 589 -37.36 12.91 19.42
CA LEU A 589 -36.44 14.01 19.70
C LEU A 589 -36.36 14.97 18.50
N GLU A 590 -36.21 14.43 17.30
CA GLU A 590 -36.19 15.17 16.05
C GLU A 590 -36.86 14.35 14.94
N ALA A 591 -37.54 15.03 14.01
CA ALA A 591 -38.12 14.41 12.82
C ALA A 591 -37.83 15.28 11.59
N LYS A 592 -37.49 14.64 10.48
CA LYS A 592 -37.24 15.28 9.18
C LYS A 592 -38.09 14.60 8.11
N ALA A 593 -38.81 15.42 7.35
CA ALA A 593 -39.47 15.01 6.09
C ALA A 593 -38.50 15.23 4.92
N ALA A 594 -38.64 14.42 3.87
CA ALA A 594 -37.83 14.52 2.64
C ALA A 594 -36.31 14.46 2.92
N VAL A 595 -35.87 13.37 3.56
CA VAL A 595 -34.44 13.07 3.67
C VAL A 595 -33.88 12.94 2.25
N ASN A 596 -32.75 13.59 1.95
CA ASN A 596 -32.10 13.58 0.63
C ASN A 596 -31.40 12.22 0.37
N GLU A 597 -32.17 11.14 0.48
CA GLU A 597 -31.76 9.75 0.30
C GLU A 597 -32.78 9.04 -0.59
N ASP A 598 -32.31 8.18 -1.50
CA ASP A 598 -33.14 7.60 -2.56
C ASP A 598 -34.32 6.78 -2.02
N SER A 599 -34.13 6.08 -0.89
CA SER A 599 -35.10 5.11 -0.35
C SER A 599 -35.95 5.58 0.83
N ILE A 600 -35.66 6.75 1.43
CA ILE A 600 -36.28 7.15 2.70
C ILE A 600 -37.18 8.37 2.53
N GLU A 601 -38.43 8.25 2.96
CA GLU A 601 -39.43 9.31 2.90
C GLU A 601 -39.39 10.21 4.14
N TYR A 602 -39.34 9.59 5.33
CA TYR A 602 -39.29 10.27 6.62
C TYR A 602 -38.28 9.59 7.54
N ARG A 603 -37.63 10.38 8.41
CA ARG A 603 -36.76 9.86 9.47
C ARG A 603 -37.04 10.56 10.79
N ALA A 604 -37.15 9.79 11.87
CA ALA A 604 -37.26 10.28 13.23
C ALA A 604 -36.14 9.70 14.11
N ARG A 605 -35.54 10.54 14.96
CA ARG A 605 -34.65 10.11 16.04
C ARG A 605 -35.38 10.23 17.36
N TYR A 606 -35.21 9.25 18.23
CA TYR A 606 -35.86 9.18 19.53
C TYR A 606 -34.91 9.53 20.67
N THR A 607 -35.48 9.92 21.82
CA THR A 607 -34.73 10.29 23.04
C THR A 607 -33.81 9.19 23.57
N ASN A 608 -34.13 7.93 23.29
CA ASN A 608 -33.29 6.78 23.64
C ASN A 608 -32.18 6.49 22.61
N GLY A 609 -32.04 7.31 21.57
CA GLY A 609 -31.04 7.17 20.51
C GLY A 609 -31.45 6.29 19.33
N ASN A 610 -32.64 5.68 19.35
CA ASN A 610 -33.14 4.91 18.21
C ASN A 610 -33.42 5.81 17.00
N ILE A 611 -33.34 5.25 15.80
CA ILE A 611 -33.67 5.93 14.54
C ILE A 611 -34.75 5.11 13.83
N HIS A 612 -35.85 5.75 13.44
CA HIS A 612 -36.93 5.15 12.67
C HIS A 612 -37.04 5.82 11.31
N GLU A 613 -37.11 5.01 10.27
CA GLU A 613 -37.16 5.41 8.87
C GLU A 613 -38.40 4.83 8.21
N TRP A 614 -39.15 5.68 7.53
CA TRP A 614 -40.26 5.28 6.67
C TRP A 614 -39.73 5.22 5.24
N ILE A 615 -39.90 4.06 4.61
CA ILE A 615 -39.31 3.76 3.32
C ILE A 615 -40.26 4.20 2.21
N LYS A 616 -39.74 4.87 1.18
CA LYS A 616 -40.53 5.32 0.03
C LYS A 616 -41.17 4.11 -0.66
N PRO A 617 -42.49 4.10 -0.89
CA PRO A 617 -43.16 3.03 -1.61
C PRO A 617 -42.55 2.84 -3.01
N LEU A 618 -42.17 1.61 -3.33
CA LEU A 618 -41.70 1.21 -4.65
C LEU A 618 -42.39 -0.09 -5.04
N THR A 619 -42.90 -0.17 -6.28
CA THR A 619 -43.56 -1.38 -6.80
C THR A 619 -42.63 -2.59 -6.66
N GLY A 620 -43.15 -3.68 -6.09
CA GLY A 620 -42.39 -4.92 -5.85
C GLY A 620 -41.47 -4.91 -4.62
N VAL A 621 -41.37 -3.80 -3.88
CA VAL A 621 -40.62 -3.72 -2.62
C VAL A 621 -41.54 -3.91 -1.42
N SER A 622 -41.26 -4.90 -0.58
CA SER A 622 -42.16 -5.26 0.52
C SER A 622 -41.88 -4.57 1.86
N ILE A 623 -40.79 -3.81 2.00
CA ILE A 623 -40.47 -3.10 3.25
C ILE A 623 -41.18 -1.74 3.31
N TYR A 624 -41.72 -1.39 4.47
CA TYR A 624 -42.40 -0.12 4.75
C TYR A 624 -41.65 0.74 5.75
N GLN A 625 -41.05 0.13 6.78
CA GLN A 625 -40.38 0.86 7.86
C GLN A 625 -39.12 0.13 8.33
N ARG A 626 -38.17 0.90 8.87
CA ARG A 626 -36.95 0.39 9.50
C ARG A 626 -36.68 1.11 10.80
N LEU A 627 -36.55 0.36 11.89
CA LEU A 627 -36.08 0.84 13.17
C LEU A 627 -34.65 0.35 13.44
N THR A 628 -33.71 1.29 13.54
CA THR A 628 -32.35 1.06 14.01
C THR A 628 -32.27 1.35 15.50
N LEU A 629 -31.99 0.32 16.29
CA LEU A 629 -31.88 0.41 17.75
C LEU A 629 -30.50 0.90 18.16
N VAL A 630 -30.39 1.58 19.31
CA VAL A 630 -29.11 2.11 19.83
C VAL A 630 -28.05 1.02 20.07
N ASN A 631 -28.49 -0.22 20.33
CA ASN A 631 -27.60 -1.38 20.45
C ASN A 631 -27.07 -1.89 19.09
N GLY A 632 -27.58 -1.34 17.98
CA GLY A 632 -27.25 -1.68 16.60
C GLY A 632 -28.09 -2.79 15.98
N ASP A 633 -29.11 -3.30 16.69
CA ASP A 633 -30.10 -4.20 16.11
C ASP A 633 -30.98 -3.47 15.08
N ILE A 634 -31.43 -4.18 14.05
CA ILE A 634 -32.28 -3.63 13.00
C ILE A 634 -33.62 -4.36 13.01
N ALA A 635 -34.72 -3.65 13.15
CA ALA A 635 -36.06 -4.19 12.96
C ALA A 635 -36.66 -3.63 11.68
N GLU A 636 -37.14 -4.49 10.79
CA GLU A 636 -37.77 -4.10 9.52
C GLU A 636 -39.23 -4.54 9.52
N TYR A 637 -40.11 -3.64 9.09
CA TYR A 637 -41.54 -3.88 8.98
C TYR A 637 -41.96 -3.84 7.52
N GLY A 638 -42.80 -4.79 7.13
CA GLY A 638 -43.27 -4.88 5.77
C GLY A 638 -44.22 -6.04 5.55
N HIS A 639 -44.57 -6.29 4.28
CA HIS A 639 -45.40 -7.42 3.88
C HIS A 639 -44.55 -8.66 3.56
N HIS A 640 -45.03 -9.82 3.99
CA HIS A 640 -44.46 -11.12 3.67
C HIS A 640 -45.58 -12.02 3.12
N ASP A 641 -45.37 -12.61 1.94
CA ASP A 641 -46.43 -13.25 1.15
C ASP A 641 -47.24 -14.32 1.91
N THR A 642 -46.61 -15.04 2.85
CA THR A 642 -47.29 -16.07 3.67
C THR A 642 -47.63 -15.66 5.10
N LEU A 643 -47.03 -14.58 5.62
CA LEU A 643 -47.18 -14.19 7.03
C LEU A 643 -47.97 -12.88 7.19
N GLY A 644 -48.33 -12.23 6.08
CA GLY A 644 -48.92 -10.90 6.10
C GLY A 644 -47.91 -9.84 6.53
N ASN A 645 -48.39 -8.80 7.21
CA ASN A 645 -47.52 -7.72 7.66
C ASN A 645 -46.80 -8.13 8.94
N ILE A 646 -45.46 -8.13 8.92
CA ILE A 646 -44.63 -8.60 10.02
C ILE A 646 -43.51 -7.62 10.35
N TRP A 647 -43.08 -7.63 11.62
CA TRP A 647 -41.77 -7.15 12.01
C TRP A 647 -40.76 -8.30 11.97
N ARG A 648 -39.58 -8.03 11.42
CA ARG A 648 -38.44 -8.94 11.43
C ARG A 648 -37.25 -8.29 12.11
N LEU A 649 -36.72 -8.93 13.15
CA LEU A 649 -35.61 -8.42 13.96
C LEU A 649 -34.29 -9.11 13.56
N TYR A 650 -33.30 -8.30 13.21
CA TYR A 650 -31.94 -8.69 12.88
C TYR A 650 -31.00 -8.25 14.01
N GLN A 651 -30.67 -9.20 14.89
CA GLN A 651 -29.79 -8.93 16.03
C GLN A 651 -28.35 -8.76 15.58
N GLN A 652 -27.70 -7.71 16.07
CA GLN A 652 -26.30 -7.43 15.84
C GLN A 652 -25.39 -8.47 16.50
N GLN A 653 -24.26 -8.76 15.84
CA GLN A 653 -23.19 -9.59 16.34
C GLN A 653 -21.93 -8.75 16.61
N ALA A 654 -20.95 -9.33 17.31
CA ALA A 654 -19.65 -8.71 17.55
C ALA A 654 -18.78 -8.65 16.29
N ALA A 655 -18.96 -9.60 15.37
CA ALA A 655 -18.20 -9.69 14.12
C ALA A 655 -18.62 -8.62 13.12
N TYR A 656 -17.70 -8.26 12.23
CA TYR A 656 -17.92 -7.32 11.14
C TYR A 656 -18.00 -8.03 9.79
N THR A 657 -18.63 -7.37 8.81
CA THR A 657 -18.66 -7.80 7.41
C THR A 657 -18.50 -6.60 6.51
N GLU A 658 -17.83 -6.82 5.38
CA GLU A 658 -17.75 -5.86 4.29
C GLU A 658 -18.96 -6.01 3.38
N LEU A 659 -19.49 -4.89 2.91
CA LEU A 659 -20.55 -4.84 1.91
C LEU A 659 -20.13 -3.87 0.81
N VAL A 660 -20.28 -4.30 -0.45
CA VAL A 660 -20.18 -3.42 -1.62
C VAL A 660 -21.57 -2.98 -2.05
N ARG A 661 -21.71 -1.72 -2.45
CA ARG A 661 -22.88 -1.26 -3.18
C ARG A 661 -22.77 -1.73 -4.63
N MET A 662 -23.68 -2.61 -5.04
CA MET A 662 -23.77 -3.07 -6.42
C MET A 662 -24.15 -1.89 -7.34
N PRO A 663 -23.57 -1.79 -8.55
CA PRO A 663 -24.09 -0.91 -9.60
C PRO A 663 -25.57 -1.19 -9.87
N ASP A 664 -26.36 -0.14 -10.13
CA ASP A 664 -27.79 -0.28 -10.42
C ASP A 664 -28.03 -1.11 -11.69
N SER A 665 -27.10 -1.05 -12.65
CA SER A 665 -26.97 -1.99 -13.76
C SER A 665 -25.50 -2.16 -14.14
N LEU A 666 -25.18 -3.30 -14.76
CA LEU A 666 -23.95 -3.52 -15.52
C LEU A 666 -24.33 -3.90 -16.94
N ASP A 667 -23.69 -3.27 -17.93
CA ASP A 667 -23.85 -3.60 -19.35
C ASP A 667 -22.47 -3.53 -20.04
N TYR A 668 -21.64 -4.54 -19.77
CA TYR A 668 -20.31 -4.65 -20.36
C TYR A 668 -20.32 -5.61 -21.55
N THR A 669 -19.73 -5.19 -22.68
CA THR A 669 -19.54 -6.04 -23.85
C THR A 669 -18.22 -5.69 -24.53
N SER A 670 -17.34 -6.67 -24.67
CA SER A 670 -16.06 -6.51 -25.38
C SER A 670 -15.65 -7.85 -25.98
N GLY A 671 -15.66 -7.94 -27.32
CA GLY A 671 -15.45 -9.21 -28.03
C GLY A 671 -16.46 -10.27 -27.60
N ASP A 672 -15.94 -11.41 -27.14
CA ASP A 672 -16.75 -12.54 -26.65
C ASP A 672 -17.24 -12.38 -25.20
N VAL A 673 -16.76 -11.38 -24.46
CA VAL A 673 -17.11 -11.17 -23.05
C VAL A 673 -18.36 -10.30 -22.94
N VAL A 674 -19.40 -10.85 -22.33
CA VAL A 674 -20.69 -10.20 -22.10
C VAL A 674 -21.08 -10.36 -20.64
N ILE A 675 -21.14 -9.25 -19.90
CA ILE A 675 -21.51 -9.23 -18.47
C ILE A 675 -22.63 -8.22 -18.30
N LYS A 676 -23.86 -8.71 -18.10
CA LYS A 676 -25.05 -7.86 -18.05
C LYS A 676 -25.97 -8.21 -16.89
N TYR A 677 -26.32 -7.22 -16.08
CA TYR A 677 -27.43 -7.34 -15.13
C TYR A 677 -28.12 -5.99 -14.90
N GLU A 678 -29.35 -6.03 -14.39
CA GLU A 678 -30.03 -4.85 -13.85
C GLU A 678 -30.74 -5.17 -12.54
N LEU A 679 -30.68 -4.24 -11.58
CA LEU A 679 -31.49 -4.30 -10.38
C LEU A 679 -32.90 -3.81 -10.69
N GLN A 680 -33.91 -4.59 -10.29
CA GLN A 680 -35.32 -4.21 -10.41
C GLN A 680 -36.03 -4.41 -9.07
N GLU A 681 -36.98 -3.51 -8.79
CA GLU A 681 -37.96 -3.67 -7.70
C GLU A 681 -37.29 -3.92 -6.33
N THR A 682 -36.15 -3.24 -6.05
CA THR A 682 -35.37 -3.53 -4.84
C THR A 682 -34.53 -2.35 -4.35
N TYR A 683 -34.52 -2.15 -3.03
CA TYR A 683 -33.52 -1.34 -2.34
C TYR A 683 -32.39 -2.18 -1.73
N ARG A 684 -32.41 -3.51 -1.92
CA ARG A 684 -31.38 -4.43 -1.41
C ARG A 684 -30.16 -4.46 -2.34
N LYS A 685 -29.48 -3.32 -2.47
CA LYS A 685 -28.40 -3.09 -3.44
C LYS A 685 -27.00 -3.44 -2.92
N TYR A 686 -26.88 -4.07 -1.75
CA TYR A 686 -25.60 -4.33 -1.10
C TYR A 686 -25.34 -5.83 -0.99
N THR A 687 -24.14 -6.28 -1.34
CA THR A 687 -23.75 -7.70 -1.27
C THR A 687 -22.31 -7.83 -0.74
N HIS A 688 -21.92 -9.03 -0.33
CA HIS A 688 -20.54 -9.27 0.07
C HIS A 688 -19.59 -9.16 -1.15
N PRO A 689 -18.41 -8.52 -1.03
CA PRO A 689 -17.51 -8.27 -2.17
C PRO A 689 -17.15 -9.53 -2.98
N SER A 690 -16.83 -10.63 -2.30
CA SER A 690 -16.54 -11.93 -2.93
C SER A 690 -17.72 -12.55 -3.67
N ILE A 691 -18.96 -12.30 -3.20
CA ILE A 691 -20.17 -12.83 -3.84
C ILE A 691 -20.44 -12.06 -5.13
N LEU A 692 -20.22 -10.75 -5.14
CA LEU A 692 -20.26 -9.97 -6.39
C LEU A 692 -19.24 -10.47 -7.40
N ALA A 693 -18.02 -10.81 -6.96
CA ALA A 693 -16.98 -11.36 -7.84
C ALA A 693 -17.43 -12.67 -8.49
N GLY A 694 -17.95 -13.61 -7.70
CA GLY A 694 -18.47 -14.87 -8.25
C GLY A 694 -19.67 -14.67 -9.17
N PHE A 695 -20.54 -13.72 -8.84
CA PHE A 695 -21.70 -13.37 -9.68
C PHE A 695 -21.28 -12.80 -11.03
N ILE A 696 -20.31 -11.87 -11.06
CA ILE A 696 -19.74 -11.32 -12.30
C ILE A 696 -19.15 -12.43 -13.17
N GLY A 697 -18.40 -13.37 -12.58
CA GLY A 697 -17.87 -14.52 -13.30
C GLY A 697 -18.98 -15.37 -13.94
N ALA A 698 -20.05 -15.65 -13.18
CA ALA A 698 -21.18 -16.42 -13.70
C ALA A 698 -21.90 -15.69 -14.85
N LEU A 699 -22.03 -14.36 -14.79
CA LEU A 699 -22.59 -13.55 -15.89
C LEU A 699 -21.75 -13.64 -17.16
N ALA A 700 -20.42 -13.58 -17.03
CA ALA A 700 -19.49 -13.70 -18.16
C ALA A 700 -19.57 -15.08 -18.83
N ASP A 701 -19.81 -16.14 -18.05
CA ASP A 701 -19.93 -17.51 -18.54
C ASP A 701 -21.23 -17.74 -19.33
N ILE A 702 -22.35 -17.18 -18.85
CA ILE A 702 -23.65 -17.35 -19.52
C ILE A 702 -23.87 -16.39 -20.68
N LYS A 703 -23.25 -15.19 -20.65
CA LYS A 703 -23.41 -14.13 -21.67
C LYS A 703 -24.85 -13.65 -21.86
N GLU A 704 -25.63 -13.65 -20.78
CA GLU A 704 -27.05 -13.29 -20.77
C GLU A 704 -27.28 -12.15 -19.78
N LYS A 705 -28.30 -11.32 -20.04
CA LYS A 705 -28.74 -10.30 -19.10
C LYS A 705 -29.57 -10.93 -17.98
N ILE A 706 -29.17 -10.72 -16.74
CA ILE A 706 -29.91 -11.18 -15.55
C ILE A 706 -30.64 -10.03 -14.86
N THR A 707 -31.88 -10.26 -14.44
CA THR A 707 -32.63 -9.33 -13.59
C THR A 707 -32.46 -9.73 -12.13
N VAL A 708 -31.85 -8.84 -11.35
CA VAL A 708 -31.56 -9.04 -9.92
C VAL A 708 -32.66 -8.39 -9.08
N THR A 709 -33.28 -9.14 -8.17
CA THR A 709 -34.32 -8.64 -7.24
C THR A 709 -33.76 -8.34 -5.85
N GLY A 710 -32.45 -8.51 -5.67
CA GLY A 710 -31.65 -7.88 -4.63
C GLY A 710 -30.90 -8.85 -3.73
N SER A 711 -30.05 -8.29 -2.87
CA SER A 711 -29.21 -8.97 -1.90
C SER A 711 -29.57 -8.48 -0.49
N ALA A 712 -28.76 -7.65 0.14
CA ALA A 712 -29.03 -7.00 1.42
C ALA A 712 -29.18 -5.48 1.28
N TYR A 713 -29.71 -4.85 2.33
CA TYR A 713 -29.63 -3.41 2.53
C TYR A 713 -28.26 -3.02 3.10
N GLU A 714 -27.95 -1.72 3.12
CA GLU A 714 -26.67 -1.15 3.56
C GLU A 714 -26.21 -1.65 4.94
N GLN A 715 -27.14 -1.81 5.88
CA GLN A 715 -26.87 -2.27 7.25
C GLN A 715 -26.77 -3.80 7.38
N GLY A 716 -26.96 -4.57 6.30
CA GLY A 716 -26.87 -6.03 6.26
C GLY A 716 -28.17 -6.79 6.57
N SER A 717 -29.30 -6.11 6.78
CA SER A 717 -30.62 -6.78 6.84
C SER A 717 -31.19 -7.03 5.43
N CYS A 718 -32.29 -7.78 5.31
CA CYS A 718 -32.73 -8.30 4.01
C CYS A 718 -34.24 -8.58 3.87
N PHE A 719 -35.10 -7.78 4.50
CA PHE A 719 -36.55 -7.95 4.43
C PHE A 719 -37.08 -8.04 2.97
N PRO A 720 -38.05 -8.94 2.66
CA PRO A 720 -38.83 -9.81 3.56
C PRO A 720 -38.11 -11.10 3.98
N SER A 721 -37.02 -11.44 3.29
CA SER A 721 -36.22 -12.64 3.53
C SER A 721 -35.46 -12.58 4.87
N ALA A 722 -35.09 -13.76 5.38
CA ALA A 722 -34.13 -13.88 6.48
C ALA A 722 -32.72 -14.23 5.99
N LEU A 723 -32.59 -14.70 4.75
CA LEU A 723 -31.46 -15.51 4.29
C LEU A 723 -30.37 -14.72 3.54
N HIS A 724 -30.61 -13.46 3.14
CA HIS A 724 -29.55 -12.63 2.52
C HIS A 724 -28.77 -11.80 3.52
N VAL A 725 -28.96 -12.10 4.81
CA VAL A 725 -28.38 -11.30 5.87
C VAL A 725 -26.86 -11.19 5.63
N ASN A 726 -26.31 -10.01 5.85
CA ASN A 726 -24.89 -9.69 5.59
C ASN A 726 -24.48 -9.75 4.11
N GLY A 727 -25.43 -9.68 3.17
CA GLY A 727 -25.14 -9.70 1.74
C GLY A 727 -24.68 -11.08 1.24
N GLU A 728 -25.01 -12.14 1.97
CA GLU A 728 -24.52 -13.51 1.72
C GLU A 728 -25.32 -14.26 0.62
N SER A 729 -26.18 -13.56 -0.13
CA SER A 729 -27.04 -14.13 -1.19
C SER A 729 -27.46 -13.06 -2.21
N ILE A 730 -27.71 -13.44 -3.46
CA ILE A 730 -28.29 -12.60 -4.52
C ILE A 730 -29.51 -13.32 -5.10
N ASP A 731 -30.68 -12.68 -5.06
CA ASP A 731 -31.89 -13.16 -5.73
C ASP A 731 -31.94 -12.69 -7.19
N ASN A 732 -32.33 -13.60 -8.08
CA ASN A 732 -32.44 -13.36 -9.51
C ASN A 732 -33.80 -13.83 -10.03
N LYS A 733 -34.47 -13.08 -10.92
CA LYS A 733 -35.65 -13.61 -11.62
C LYS A 733 -35.25 -14.78 -12.52
N TYR A 734 -36.13 -15.79 -12.64
CA TYR A 734 -35.93 -16.85 -13.63
C TYR A 734 -35.88 -16.26 -15.05
N ILE A 735 -34.98 -16.79 -15.87
CA ILE A 735 -34.74 -16.29 -17.23
C ILE A 735 -35.96 -16.59 -18.09
N LYS A 736 -36.39 -15.59 -18.88
CA LYS A 736 -37.51 -15.73 -19.82
C LYS A 736 -37.02 -15.75 -21.26
N ASN A 737 -37.72 -16.47 -22.13
CA ASN A 737 -37.51 -16.41 -23.57
C ASN A 737 -38.18 -15.17 -24.19
N VAL A 738 -37.99 -14.97 -25.50
CA VAL A 738 -38.54 -13.82 -26.25
C VAL A 738 -40.08 -13.70 -26.18
N ASN A 739 -40.78 -14.79 -25.87
CA ASN A 739 -42.23 -14.83 -25.73
C ASN A 739 -42.70 -14.65 -24.27
N GLY A 740 -41.78 -14.37 -23.34
CA GLY A 740 -42.08 -14.17 -21.92
C GLY A 740 -42.29 -15.44 -21.09
N LEU A 741 -42.07 -16.63 -21.67
CA LEU A 741 -42.13 -17.92 -20.97
C LEU A 741 -40.77 -18.24 -20.33
N SER A 742 -40.77 -18.98 -19.21
CA SER A 742 -39.52 -19.40 -18.56
C SER A 742 -38.61 -20.22 -19.49
N ASN A 743 -37.31 -19.98 -19.42
CA ASN A 743 -36.28 -20.68 -20.17
C ASN A 743 -35.39 -21.47 -19.20
N TRP A 744 -35.89 -22.64 -18.80
CA TRP A 744 -35.23 -23.49 -17.83
C TRP A 744 -33.85 -23.98 -18.28
N ASP A 745 -33.60 -24.11 -19.58
CA ASP A 745 -32.27 -24.47 -20.08
C ASP A 745 -31.23 -23.38 -19.79
N LYS A 746 -31.61 -22.10 -19.98
CA LYS A 746 -30.75 -20.98 -19.58
C LYS A 746 -30.59 -20.90 -18.07
N ASP A 747 -31.65 -21.09 -17.28
CA ASP A 747 -31.54 -21.10 -15.81
C ASP A 747 -30.62 -22.23 -15.31
N LYS A 748 -30.71 -23.43 -15.89
CA LYS A 748 -29.79 -24.54 -15.58
C LYS A 748 -28.34 -24.19 -15.91
N THR A 749 -28.09 -23.57 -17.06
CA THR A 749 -26.75 -23.09 -17.44
C THR A 749 -26.26 -22.04 -16.45
N PHE A 750 -27.13 -21.13 -16.02
CA PHE A 750 -26.79 -20.13 -15.01
C PHE A 750 -26.44 -20.73 -13.65
N VAL A 751 -27.21 -21.73 -13.18
CA VAL A 751 -26.87 -22.45 -11.94
C VAL A 751 -25.51 -23.12 -12.04
N ARG A 752 -25.18 -23.75 -13.18
CA ARG A 752 -23.86 -24.36 -13.40
C ARG A 752 -22.74 -23.32 -13.42
N ALA A 753 -22.97 -22.16 -14.03
CA ALA A 753 -22.03 -21.05 -14.00
C ALA A 753 -21.81 -20.54 -12.57
N LEU A 754 -22.88 -20.35 -11.79
CA LEU A 754 -22.76 -20.01 -10.37
C LEU A 754 -21.99 -21.06 -9.57
N SER A 755 -22.20 -22.36 -9.83
CA SER A 755 -21.40 -23.44 -9.22
C SER A 755 -19.92 -23.35 -9.56
N LYS A 756 -19.59 -23.09 -10.84
CA LYS A 756 -18.22 -22.87 -11.29
C LYS A 756 -17.56 -21.72 -10.51
N PHE A 757 -18.32 -20.66 -10.23
CA PHE A 757 -17.88 -19.52 -9.42
C PHE A 757 -18.28 -19.61 -7.94
N HIS A 758 -18.21 -20.83 -7.39
CA HIS A 758 -18.16 -21.12 -5.94
C HIS A 758 -19.46 -20.93 -5.14
N PHE A 759 -20.62 -20.77 -5.79
CA PHE A 759 -21.91 -20.92 -5.13
C PHE A 759 -22.28 -22.40 -5.00
N GLN A 760 -22.62 -22.86 -3.81
CA GLN A 760 -22.80 -24.29 -3.57
C GLN A 760 -24.27 -24.71 -3.48
N LYS A 761 -25.17 -23.78 -3.19
CA LYS A 761 -26.58 -24.09 -2.94
C LYS A 761 -27.51 -23.10 -3.64
N PHE A 762 -28.58 -23.64 -4.21
CA PHE A 762 -29.55 -22.91 -5.02
C PHE A 762 -30.95 -23.26 -4.55
N ARG A 763 -31.61 -22.30 -3.91
CA ARG A 763 -32.98 -22.50 -3.44
C ARG A 763 -33.96 -22.13 -4.54
N ILE A 764 -34.74 -23.11 -4.95
CA ILE A 764 -35.61 -23.06 -6.13
C ILE A 764 -37.05 -23.32 -5.70
N GLY A 765 -37.99 -22.64 -6.35
CA GLY A 765 -39.41 -22.79 -6.07
C GLY A 765 -39.89 -24.23 -6.19
N SER A 766 -40.82 -24.65 -5.32
CA SER A 766 -41.32 -26.03 -5.31
C SER A 766 -41.93 -26.46 -6.65
N SER A 767 -42.53 -25.53 -7.39
CA SER A 767 -43.09 -25.80 -8.72
C SER A 767 -42.03 -25.84 -9.82
N MET A 768 -40.87 -25.21 -9.60
CA MET A 768 -39.80 -25.08 -10.59
C MET A 768 -38.69 -26.13 -10.40
N LEU A 769 -38.52 -26.64 -9.18
CA LEU A 769 -37.49 -27.61 -8.80
C LEU A 769 -37.43 -28.85 -9.73
N PRO A 770 -38.54 -29.43 -10.21
CA PRO A 770 -38.48 -30.56 -11.14
C PRO A 770 -37.69 -30.26 -12.44
N HIS A 771 -37.65 -29.00 -12.87
CA HIS A 771 -36.89 -28.59 -14.06
C HIS A 771 -35.37 -28.57 -13.85
N PHE A 772 -34.90 -28.61 -12.60
CA PHE A 772 -33.48 -28.59 -12.23
C PHE A 772 -32.97 -29.98 -11.79
N SER A 773 -33.72 -31.04 -12.11
CA SER A 773 -33.31 -32.41 -11.80
C SER A 773 -31.92 -32.73 -12.36
N GLY A 774 -31.07 -33.33 -11.52
CA GLY A 774 -29.69 -33.69 -11.86
C GLY A 774 -28.65 -32.57 -11.69
N ILE A 775 -29.03 -31.39 -11.17
CA ILE A 775 -28.07 -30.32 -10.83
C ILE A 775 -27.80 -30.33 -9.32
N THR A 776 -26.53 -30.51 -8.97
CA THR A 776 -26.06 -30.49 -7.57
C THR A 776 -26.31 -29.13 -6.91
N GLY A 777 -26.67 -29.14 -5.63
CA GLY A 777 -26.89 -27.92 -4.84
C GLY A 777 -28.31 -27.33 -4.94
N CYS A 778 -29.15 -27.80 -5.87
CA CYS A 778 -30.55 -27.36 -5.97
C CYS A 778 -31.38 -27.91 -4.81
N VAL A 779 -32.04 -27.03 -4.04
CA VAL A 779 -32.89 -27.39 -2.90
C VAL A 779 -34.28 -26.79 -3.02
N ASN A 780 -35.27 -27.46 -2.42
CA ASN A 780 -36.64 -26.97 -2.39
C ASN A 780 -36.78 -25.72 -1.49
N GLY A 781 -37.15 -24.60 -2.10
CA GLY A 781 -37.46 -23.34 -1.44
C GLY A 781 -38.92 -23.12 -1.07
N GLY A 782 -39.81 -24.05 -1.45
CA GLY A 782 -41.26 -23.85 -1.31
C GLY A 782 -41.80 -22.82 -2.30
N THR A 783 -43.05 -22.40 -2.09
CA THR A 783 -43.78 -21.54 -3.03
C THR A 783 -43.24 -20.11 -3.12
N LEU A 784 -42.59 -19.61 -2.06
CA LEU A 784 -41.98 -18.26 -2.03
C LEU A 784 -40.89 -18.06 -3.09
N HIS A 785 -40.24 -19.14 -3.54
CA HIS A 785 -39.16 -19.10 -4.53
C HIS A 785 -39.65 -19.47 -5.94
N ASN A 786 -40.96 -19.51 -6.19
CA ASN A 786 -41.50 -19.79 -7.52
C ASN A 786 -41.30 -18.63 -8.51
N SER A 787 -40.96 -17.42 -8.03
CA SER A 787 -40.73 -16.23 -8.86
C SER A 787 -39.25 -15.91 -9.10
N HIS A 788 -38.35 -16.45 -8.29
CA HIS A 788 -36.92 -16.14 -8.32
C HIS A 788 -36.05 -17.32 -7.88
N LEU A 789 -34.80 -17.31 -8.34
CA LEU A 789 -33.72 -18.19 -7.89
C LEU A 789 -32.91 -17.49 -6.80
N HIS A 790 -32.65 -18.21 -5.72
CA HIS A 790 -31.93 -17.71 -4.55
C HIS A 790 -30.61 -18.46 -4.34
N THR A 791 -29.50 -17.74 -4.28
CA THR A 791 -28.17 -18.33 -4.06
C THR A 791 -27.84 -18.46 -2.59
N GLU A 792 -27.17 -19.52 -2.17
CA GLU A 792 -26.70 -19.74 -0.79
C GLU A 792 -25.30 -20.38 -0.79
N ASP A 793 -24.66 -20.34 0.37
CA ASP A 793 -23.47 -21.15 0.68
C ASP A 793 -22.30 -20.87 -0.28
N PHE A 794 -21.93 -19.60 -0.40
CA PHE A 794 -20.75 -19.20 -1.17
C PHE A 794 -19.47 -19.66 -0.45
N LYS A 795 -18.59 -20.37 -1.14
CA LYS A 795 -17.34 -20.87 -0.58
C LYS A 795 -16.28 -19.78 -0.50
N PHE A 796 -16.32 -18.97 0.56
CA PHE A 796 -15.36 -17.86 0.78
C PHE A 796 -13.90 -18.28 0.77
N SER A 797 -13.58 -19.51 1.20
CA SER A 797 -12.21 -20.04 1.19
C SER A 797 -11.65 -20.30 -0.22
N ALA A 798 -12.48 -20.26 -1.25
CA ALA A 798 -12.04 -20.35 -2.64
C ALA A 798 -11.47 -19.03 -3.19
N VAL A 799 -11.76 -17.89 -2.54
CA VAL A 799 -11.18 -16.60 -2.92
C VAL A 799 -9.78 -16.49 -2.35
N LYS A 800 -8.78 -16.65 -3.23
CA LYS A 800 -7.37 -16.56 -2.85
C LYS A 800 -6.99 -15.12 -2.56
N GLN A 801 -6.38 -14.88 -1.40
CA GLN A 801 -5.81 -13.58 -1.07
C GLN A 801 -4.43 -13.48 -1.70
N VAL A 802 -4.19 -12.44 -2.49
CA VAL A 802 -2.90 -12.12 -3.10
C VAL A 802 -2.48 -10.75 -2.58
N THR A 803 -1.36 -10.68 -1.89
CA THR A 803 -0.67 -9.42 -1.62
C THR A 803 0.48 -9.32 -2.60
N GLU A 804 0.72 -8.16 -3.21
CA GLU A 804 1.81 -7.94 -4.19
C GLU A 804 3.18 -8.43 -3.66
N ASP A 805 3.38 -8.44 -2.34
CA ASP A 805 4.60 -8.94 -1.68
C ASP A 805 4.55 -10.44 -1.28
N SER A 806 3.79 -11.29 -1.97
CA SER A 806 3.80 -12.74 -1.70
C SER A 806 3.99 -13.63 -2.93
N ARG A 807 4.94 -14.57 -2.84
CA ARG A 807 5.11 -15.66 -3.81
C ARG A 807 3.90 -16.59 -3.80
N ILE A 808 3.45 -17.03 -4.97
CA ILE A 808 2.27 -17.88 -5.17
C ILE A 808 2.64 -19.26 -5.73
N GLU A 809 1.70 -20.20 -5.68
CA GLU A 809 1.93 -21.60 -6.11
C GLU A 809 2.22 -21.67 -7.62
N LEU A 810 3.19 -22.51 -8.03
CA LEU A 810 3.57 -22.70 -9.44
C LEU A 810 2.43 -23.08 -10.36
N ALA A 811 1.46 -23.85 -9.86
CA ALA A 811 0.28 -24.25 -10.61
C ALA A 811 -0.60 -23.07 -11.06
N GLN A 812 -0.41 -21.89 -10.44
CA GLN A 812 -1.18 -20.67 -10.70
C GLN A 812 -0.43 -19.69 -11.60
N LEU A 813 0.82 -19.99 -11.96
CA LEU A 813 1.67 -19.14 -12.78
C LEU A 813 1.64 -19.60 -14.23
N SER A 814 1.56 -18.63 -15.13
CA SER A 814 1.76 -18.78 -16.58
C SER A 814 2.61 -17.61 -17.05
N LEU A 815 3.28 -17.74 -18.19
CA LEU A 815 4.11 -16.68 -18.74
C LEU A 815 3.26 -15.42 -18.94
N SER A 816 3.62 -14.33 -18.28
CA SER A 816 2.89 -13.06 -18.38
C SER A 816 3.05 -12.42 -19.77
N GLU A 817 2.17 -11.49 -20.15
CA GLU A 817 2.32 -10.74 -21.40
C GLU A 817 3.64 -9.95 -21.45
N GLN A 818 4.08 -9.38 -20.32
CA GLN A 818 5.39 -8.72 -20.21
C GLN A 818 6.54 -9.72 -20.42
N GLY A 819 6.43 -10.93 -19.86
CA GLY A 819 7.38 -12.02 -20.11
C GLY A 819 7.42 -12.45 -21.58
N LYS A 820 6.27 -12.52 -22.25
CA LYS A 820 6.19 -12.81 -23.69
C LYS A 820 6.88 -11.74 -24.52
N GLU A 821 6.62 -10.47 -24.23
CA GLU A 821 7.25 -9.34 -24.92
C GLU A 821 8.77 -9.33 -24.70
N PHE A 822 9.21 -9.50 -23.47
CA PHE A 822 10.63 -9.61 -23.11
C PHE A 822 11.34 -10.72 -23.89
N ILE A 823 10.76 -11.91 -23.99
CA ILE A 823 11.35 -12.99 -24.79
C ILE A 823 11.35 -12.62 -26.29
N LYS A 824 10.26 -12.07 -26.82
CA LYS A 824 10.16 -11.66 -28.24
C LYS A 824 11.19 -10.60 -28.61
N GLU A 825 11.50 -9.67 -27.71
CA GLU A 825 12.55 -8.66 -27.88
C GLU A 825 13.96 -9.28 -27.92
N TRP A 826 14.24 -10.25 -27.05
CA TRP A 826 15.49 -11.01 -27.09
C TRP A 826 15.67 -11.85 -28.35
N GLU A 827 14.61 -12.51 -28.81
CA GLU A 827 14.66 -13.36 -30.01
C GLU A 827 14.72 -12.52 -31.30
N GLY A 828 13.97 -11.42 -31.33
CA GLY A 828 13.79 -10.57 -32.51
C GLY A 828 12.94 -11.23 -33.59
N PHE A 829 12.16 -10.44 -34.32
CA PHE A 829 11.36 -10.94 -35.43
C PHE A 829 12.22 -11.12 -36.70
N ARG A 830 12.07 -12.26 -37.38
CA ARG A 830 12.61 -12.52 -38.72
C ARG A 830 11.51 -13.04 -39.64
N GLU A 831 11.18 -12.26 -40.66
CA GLU A 831 10.12 -12.56 -41.64
C GLU A 831 10.44 -13.80 -42.49
N PHE A 832 11.71 -13.97 -42.88
CA PHE A 832 12.15 -15.09 -43.71
C PHE A 832 13.01 -16.08 -42.93
N ALA A 833 13.02 -17.34 -43.38
CA ALA A 833 13.85 -18.38 -42.79
C ALA A 833 15.36 -18.02 -42.88
N TYR A 834 16.08 -18.22 -41.79
CA TYR A 834 17.49 -17.88 -41.62
C TYR A 834 18.23 -18.99 -40.89
N ASN A 835 19.57 -19.03 -41.00
CA ASN A 835 20.37 -19.94 -40.20
C ASN A 835 20.69 -19.28 -38.85
N ASP A 836 20.40 -19.95 -37.74
CA ASP A 836 20.74 -19.49 -36.40
C ASP A 836 22.26 -19.59 -36.11
N SER A 837 22.68 -19.20 -34.91
CA SER A 837 24.09 -19.24 -34.49
C SER A 837 24.72 -20.64 -34.48
N LYS A 838 23.90 -21.70 -34.51
CA LYS A 838 24.32 -23.11 -34.63
C LYS A 838 24.20 -23.64 -36.07
N GLY A 839 23.75 -22.81 -37.00
CA GLY A 839 23.60 -23.14 -38.42
C GLY A 839 22.29 -23.86 -38.76
N PHE A 840 21.30 -23.86 -37.87
CA PHE A 840 20.01 -24.50 -38.07
C PHE A 840 18.99 -23.53 -38.68
N CYS A 841 18.10 -24.05 -39.53
CA CYS A 841 17.09 -23.25 -40.20
C CYS A 841 15.96 -22.86 -39.24
N THR A 842 15.73 -21.57 -39.08
CA THR A 842 14.87 -20.95 -38.07
C THR A 842 14.07 -19.80 -38.68
N ILE A 843 12.90 -19.46 -38.14
CA ILE A 843 12.03 -18.37 -38.63
C ILE A 843 11.29 -17.68 -37.46
N GLY A 844 10.78 -16.46 -37.65
CA GLY A 844 9.97 -15.75 -36.66
C GLY A 844 10.79 -15.36 -35.42
N TYR A 845 10.23 -15.59 -34.23
CA TYR A 845 10.89 -15.42 -32.93
C TYR A 845 11.62 -16.71 -32.53
N GLY A 846 12.62 -17.12 -33.32
CA GLY A 846 13.45 -18.29 -33.01
C GLY A 846 12.77 -19.66 -33.18
N HIS A 847 11.77 -19.79 -34.06
CA HIS A 847 11.11 -21.08 -34.35
C HIS A 847 11.99 -21.97 -35.24
N LEU A 848 12.49 -23.08 -34.68
CA LEU A 848 13.33 -24.04 -35.39
C LEU A 848 12.51 -24.83 -36.44
N ILE A 849 12.84 -24.66 -37.73
CA ILE A 849 12.26 -25.44 -38.84
C ILE A 849 12.97 -26.79 -38.95
N ALA A 850 14.31 -26.78 -38.99
CA ALA A 850 15.10 -28.01 -39.12
C ALA A 850 16.53 -27.84 -38.58
N ARG A 851 17.12 -28.93 -38.08
CA ARG A 851 18.54 -29.00 -37.64
C ARG A 851 19.52 -29.15 -38.81
N ASP A 852 19.30 -28.40 -39.88
CA ASP A 852 20.18 -28.27 -41.04
C ASP A 852 20.04 -26.85 -41.62
N LYS A 853 20.96 -26.44 -42.48
CA LYS A 853 20.92 -25.12 -43.11
C LYS A 853 19.69 -24.97 -44.00
N CYS A 854 19.10 -23.78 -44.04
CA CYS A 854 17.91 -23.52 -44.86
C CYS A 854 18.08 -23.90 -46.35
N LYS A 855 19.30 -23.80 -46.88
CA LYS A 855 19.61 -24.19 -48.27
C LYS A 855 19.64 -25.70 -48.53
N ASN A 856 19.76 -26.51 -47.47
CA ASN A 856 19.88 -27.96 -47.56
C ASN A 856 18.51 -28.66 -47.41
N ILE A 857 17.45 -27.90 -47.14
CA ILE A 857 16.10 -28.41 -46.91
C ILE A 857 15.11 -27.76 -47.88
N THR A 858 14.02 -28.46 -48.17
CA THR A 858 12.84 -27.83 -48.76
C THR A 858 12.03 -27.22 -47.63
N LEU A 859 11.84 -25.89 -47.64
CA LEU A 859 11.01 -25.22 -46.65
C LEU A 859 9.55 -25.72 -46.74
N PRO A 860 8.89 -25.98 -45.60
CA PRO A 860 7.44 -26.20 -45.57
C PRO A 860 6.69 -25.08 -46.30
N ALA A 861 5.58 -25.43 -46.97
CA ALA A 861 4.82 -24.47 -47.79
C ALA A 861 4.40 -23.22 -46.99
N GLU A 862 4.11 -23.38 -45.70
CA GLU A 862 3.77 -22.29 -44.76
C GLU A 862 4.92 -21.31 -44.48
N PHE A 863 6.18 -21.68 -44.74
CA PHE A 863 7.35 -20.83 -44.52
C PHE A 863 8.06 -20.42 -45.81
N ALA A 864 7.66 -20.98 -46.95
CA ALA A 864 8.33 -20.78 -48.24
C ALA A 864 8.34 -19.31 -48.70
N ASN A 865 7.33 -18.53 -48.32
CA ASN A 865 7.19 -17.12 -48.68
C ASN A 865 7.42 -16.16 -47.49
N GLY A 866 8.00 -16.65 -46.39
CA GLY A 866 8.10 -15.91 -45.13
C GLY A 866 6.78 -15.84 -44.36
N ILE A 867 6.85 -15.31 -43.14
CA ILE A 867 5.70 -15.17 -42.22
C ILE A 867 5.59 -13.74 -41.69
N LYS A 868 4.36 -13.30 -41.41
CA LYS A 868 4.09 -11.99 -40.78
C LYS A 868 4.12 -12.10 -39.25
N LYS A 869 4.19 -10.95 -38.57
CA LYS A 869 4.17 -10.88 -37.09
C LYS A 869 3.01 -11.67 -36.44
N PRO A 870 1.76 -11.67 -36.95
CA PRO A 870 0.69 -12.49 -36.38
C PRO A 870 0.98 -14.00 -36.44
N GLU A 871 1.47 -14.50 -37.57
CA GLU A 871 1.83 -15.91 -37.74
C GLU A 871 3.02 -16.29 -36.85
N ALA A 872 4.02 -15.39 -36.73
CA ALA A 872 5.14 -15.58 -35.81
C ALA A 872 4.69 -15.57 -34.33
N ASN A 873 3.69 -14.76 -33.97
CA ASN A 873 3.08 -14.78 -32.65
C ASN A 873 2.39 -16.12 -32.40
N GLU A 874 1.62 -16.65 -33.35
CA GLU A 874 0.98 -17.98 -33.21
C GLU A 874 1.99 -19.11 -33.01
N LEU A 875 3.11 -19.08 -33.74
CA LEU A 875 4.21 -20.05 -33.55
C LEU A 875 4.88 -19.92 -32.19
N PHE A 876 5.02 -18.68 -31.69
CA PHE A 876 5.57 -18.39 -30.38
C PHE A 876 4.66 -18.93 -29.27
N GLU A 877 3.37 -18.55 -29.27
CA GLU A 877 2.39 -18.98 -28.27
C GLU A 877 2.28 -20.51 -28.19
N ARG A 878 2.36 -21.21 -29.33
CA ARG A 878 2.30 -22.68 -29.39
C ARG A 878 3.44 -23.36 -28.63
N ARG A 879 4.58 -22.69 -28.46
CA ARG A 879 5.77 -23.25 -27.77
C ARG A 879 5.79 -22.94 -26.28
N ILE A 880 5.10 -21.89 -25.81
CA ILE A 880 5.13 -21.47 -24.41
C ILE A 880 4.76 -22.60 -23.43
N PRO A 881 3.69 -23.40 -23.65
CA PRO A 881 3.28 -24.42 -22.68
C PRO A 881 4.38 -25.43 -22.33
N ILE A 882 5.28 -25.75 -23.27
CA ILE A 882 6.35 -26.73 -23.03
C ILE A 882 7.42 -26.17 -22.08
N TYR A 883 7.73 -24.87 -22.20
CA TYR A 883 8.70 -24.19 -21.35
C TYR A 883 8.14 -23.92 -19.95
N GLU A 884 6.88 -23.49 -19.86
CA GLU A 884 6.20 -23.40 -18.57
C GLU A 884 6.17 -24.74 -17.84
N LYS A 885 5.88 -25.83 -18.57
CA LYS A 885 5.91 -27.19 -18.02
C LYS A 885 7.30 -27.53 -17.51
N GLY A 886 8.36 -27.22 -18.28
CA GLY A 886 9.74 -27.43 -17.86
C GLY A 886 10.10 -26.74 -16.54
N VAL A 887 9.59 -25.53 -16.29
CA VAL A 887 9.73 -24.86 -14.98
C VAL A 887 8.90 -25.61 -13.92
N LYS A 888 7.61 -25.83 -14.18
CA LYS A 888 6.65 -26.44 -13.23
C LYS A 888 7.03 -27.86 -12.81
N ASP A 889 7.72 -28.62 -13.65
CA ASP A 889 8.18 -29.98 -13.36
C ASP A 889 9.42 -30.01 -12.44
N ASN A 890 10.23 -28.95 -12.42
CA ASN A 890 11.53 -28.94 -11.74
C ASN A 890 11.59 -28.00 -10.53
N VAL A 891 10.68 -27.03 -10.43
CA VAL A 891 10.58 -26.13 -9.27
C VAL A 891 9.51 -26.62 -8.30
N THR A 892 9.78 -26.56 -7.00
CA THR A 892 8.87 -27.06 -5.95
C THR A 892 8.42 -25.97 -4.97
N VAL A 893 9.01 -24.78 -5.03
CA VAL A 893 8.69 -23.63 -4.18
C VAL A 893 7.73 -22.65 -4.87
N LYS A 894 7.11 -21.79 -4.06
CA LYS A 894 6.31 -20.67 -4.56
C LYS A 894 7.20 -19.65 -5.26
N LEU A 895 6.69 -18.99 -6.29
CA LEU A 895 7.41 -17.93 -7.01
C LEU A 895 6.55 -16.66 -7.13
N TYR A 896 7.21 -15.52 -7.30
CA TYR A 896 6.59 -14.34 -7.89
C TYR A 896 6.37 -14.55 -9.39
N GLN A 897 5.45 -13.78 -9.98
CA GLN A 897 5.20 -13.82 -11.42
C GLN A 897 6.48 -13.55 -12.24
N HIS A 898 7.25 -12.53 -11.86
CA HIS A 898 8.50 -12.18 -12.55
C HIS A 898 9.62 -13.23 -12.39
N GLU A 899 9.65 -13.95 -11.26
CA GLU A 899 10.59 -15.06 -11.04
C GLU A 899 10.26 -16.21 -12.00
N PHE A 900 8.97 -16.50 -12.18
CA PHE A 900 8.51 -17.49 -13.15
C PHE A 900 8.80 -17.08 -14.59
N ASP A 901 8.52 -15.83 -14.96
CA ASP A 901 8.75 -15.31 -16.30
C ASP A 901 10.25 -15.36 -16.69
N ALA A 902 11.15 -15.04 -15.76
CA ALA A 902 12.60 -15.20 -15.96
C ALA A 902 13.02 -16.66 -16.21
N LEU A 903 12.48 -17.62 -15.45
CA LEU A 903 12.77 -19.04 -15.62
C LEU A 903 12.24 -19.57 -16.96
N VAL A 904 11.05 -19.13 -17.37
CA VAL A 904 10.50 -19.48 -18.69
C VAL A 904 11.34 -18.87 -19.81
N SER A 905 11.80 -17.63 -19.69
CA SER A 905 12.72 -17.02 -20.66
C SER A 905 14.04 -17.80 -20.77
N LEU A 906 14.60 -18.22 -19.64
CA LEU A 906 15.81 -19.04 -19.61
C LEU A 906 15.58 -20.36 -20.37
N LEU A 907 14.46 -21.05 -20.12
CA LEU A 907 14.12 -22.31 -20.79
C LEU A 907 13.84 -22.12 -22.28
N PHE A 908 13.23 -21.00 -22.67
CA PHE A 908 13.02 -20.67 -24.07
C PHE A 908 14.35 -20.59 -24.82
N ASN A 909 15.37 -20.00 -24.21
CA ASN A 909 16.71 -19.87 -24.79
C ASN A 909 17.54 -21.16 -24.74
N CYS A 910 17.49 -21.88 -23.61
CA CYS A 910 18.36 -23.02 -23.34
C CYS A 910 17.76 -24.38 -23.72
N GLY A 911 16.45 -24.42 -23.98
CA GLY A 911 15.67 -25.62 -24.28
C GLY A 911 14.83 -26.09 -23.09
N GLU A 912 13.71 -26.74 -23.39
CA GLU A 912 12.69 -27.14 -22.41
C GLU A 912 13.17 -28.15 -21.38
N ASN A 913 14.14 -28.99 -21.75
CA ASN A 913 14.68 -30.03 -20.90
C ASN A 913 15.87 -29.55 -20.05
N PHE A 914 16.26 -28.27 -20.14
CA PHE A 914 17.49 -27.75 -19.55
C PHE A 914 17.61 -28.03 -18.03
N PHE A 915 16.52 -27.87 -17.29
CA PHE A 915 16.46 -28.23 -15.87
C PHE A 915 16.41 -29.73 -15.65
N THR A 916 15.58 -30.46 -16.41
CA THR A 916 15.43 -31.93 -16.27
C THR A 916 16.73 -32.69 -16.54
N VAL A 917 17.56 -32.24 -17.48
CA VAL A 917 18.89 -32.82 -17.76
C VAL A 917 19.99 -32.25 -16.86
N ASN A 918 19.59 -31.55 -15.79
CA ASN A 918 20.45 -31.04 -14.73
C ASN A 918 21.60 -30.12 -15.24
N LYS A 919 21.30 -29.22 -16.17
CA LYS A 919 22.29 -28.28 -16.73
C LYS A 919 22.51 -27.03 -15.89
N ALA A 920 21.59 -26.73 -14.96
CA ALA A 920 21.75 -25.67 -13.96
C ALA A 920 21.42 -26.20 -12.54
N PRO A 921 22.24 -27.15 -12.03
CA PRO A 921 21.94 -27.86 -10.77
C PRO A 921 21.85 -26.92 -9.57
N ARG A 922 22.77 -25.95 -9.48
CA ARG A 922 22.81 -24.98 -8.37
C ARG A 922 21.64 -24.01 -8.40
N LEU A 923 21.24 -23.54 -9.58
CA LEU A 923 20.06 -22.69 -9.74
C LEU A 923 18.82 -23.39 -9.19
N ILE A 924 18.55 -24.63 -9.65
CA ILE A 924 17.37 -25.40 -9.22
C ILE A 924 17.44 -25.78 -7.74
N GLN A 925 18.62 -26.20 -7.26
CA GLN A 925 18.80 -26.51 -5.85
C GLN A 925 18.53 -25.28 -4.96
N ASN A 926 19.21 -24.16 -5.22
CA ASN A 926 19.02 -22.92 -4.48
C ASN A 926 17.55 -22.46 -4.52
N LEU A 927 16.92 -22.58 -5.69
CA LEU A 927 15.53 -22.18 -5.86
C LEU A 927 14.60 -23.04 -5.00
N ASN A 928 14.71 -24.37 -5.08
CA ASN A 928 13.87 -25.30 -4.35
C ASN A 928 14.14 -25.33 -2.84
N ASP A 929 15.33 -24.91 -2.41
CA ASP A 929 15.67 -24.69 -1.01
C ASP A 929 15.12 -23.34 -0.48
N GLY A 930 14.48 -22.53 -1.33
CA GLY A 930 13.94 -21.21 -0.98
C GLY A 930 14.98 -20.09 -0.92
N ASN A 931 16.19 -20.32 -1.43
CA ASN A 931 17.28 -19.35 -1.53
C ASN A 931 17.21 -18.58 -2.85
N TYR A 932 16.11 -17.83 -3.07
CA TYR A 932 15.80 -17.15 -4.33
C TYR A 932 16.92 -16.22 -4.83
N GLN A 933 17.57 -15.48 -3.92
CA GLN A 933 18.67 -14.59 -4.31
C GLN A 933 19.88 -15.39 -4.80
N ALA A 934 20.23 -16.49 -4.13
CA ALA A 934 21.31 -17.36 -4.58
C ALA A 934 20.95 -18.01 -5.92
N ALA A 935 19.71 -18.48 -6.09
CA ALA A 935 19.22 -19.02 -7.36
C ALA A 935 19.34 -18.01 -8.50
N ALA A 936 19.01 -16.74 -8.25
CA ALA A 936 19.14 -15.69 -9.26
C ALA A 936 20.59 -15.50 -9.71
N HIS A 937 21.56 -15.49 -8.78
CA HIS A 937 22.98 -15.32 -9.13
C HIS A 937 23.48 -16.44 -10.06
N GLU A 938 22.94 -17.65 -9.93
CA GLU A 938 23.29 -18.79 -10.78
C GLU A 938 22.86 -18.61 -12.26
N PHE A 939 21.98 -17.64 -12.58
CA PHE A 939 21.74 -17.27 -13.98
C PHE A 939 23.03 -16.78 -14.67
N LEU A 940 23.90 -16.09 -13.93
CA LEU A 940 25.12 -15.47 -14.45
C LEU A 940 26.20 -16.49 -14.82
N ASP A 941 26.09 -17.73 -14.32
CA ASP A 941 26.99 -18.84 -14.63
C ASP A 941 26.62 -19.58 -15.93
N ILE A 942 25.50 -19.19 -16.56
CA ILE A 942 25.01 -19.79 -17.80
C ILE A 942 25.50 -18.94 -19.01
N GLU A 943 25.79 -19.59 -20.14
CA GLU A 943 26.21 -18.89 -21.37
C GLU A 943 25.15 -17.85 -21.83
N ASN A 944 25.60 -16.84 -22.60
CA ASN A 944 24.85 -15.65 -23.04
C ASN A 944 24.71 -14.55 -21.96
N ALA A 945 25.85 -14.05 -21.48
CA ALA A 945 25.97 -13.17 -20.32
C ALA A 945 25.05 -11.92 -20.33
N SER A 946 24.83 -11.29 -21.49
CA SER A 946 23.94 -10.12 -21.57
C SER A 946 22.48 -10.49 -21.29
N ARG A 947 21.97 -11.54 -21.94
CA ARG A 947 20.61 -12.05 -21.69
C ARG A 947 20.45 -12.56 -20.27
N ARG A 948 21.45 -13.27 -19.75
CA ARG A 948 21.44 -13.79 -18.38
C ARG A 948 21.40 -12.68 -17.33
N ARG A 949 22.08 -11.55 -17.55
CA ARG A 949 21.97 -10.37 -16.66
C ARG A 949 20.55 -9.79 -16.67
N SER A 950 19.92 -9.68 -17.84
CA SER A 950 18.54 -9.21 -17.92
C SER A 950 17.55 -10.18 -17.28
N GLU A 951 17.71 -11.49 -17.47
CA GLU A 951 16.87 -12.50 -16.82
C GLU A 951 17.10 -12.56 -15.30
N ASN A 952 18.33 -12.38 -14.83
CA ASN A 952 18.66 -12.22 -13.41
C ASN A 952 17.97 -10.98 -12.82
N ASN A 953 18.02 -9.85 -13.53
CA ASN A 953 17.40 -8.60 -13.12
C ASN A 953 15.87 -8.71 -13.12
N LEU A 954 15.30 -9.41 -14.10
CA LEU A 954 13.89 -9.76 -14.13
C LEU A 954 13.51 -10.62 -12.92
N PHE A 955 14.30 -11.64 -12.62
CA PHE A 955 14.06 -12.55 -11.52
C PHE A 955 14.10 -11.83 -10.15
N LEU A 956 15.11 -10.99 -9.91
CA LEU A 956 15.32 -10.33 -8.62
C LEU A 956 14.47 -9.08 -8.43
N ASN A 957 14.34 -8.27 -9.47
CA ASN A 957 13.91 -6.87 -9.35
C ASN A 957 12.65 -6.55 -10.15
N ASN A 958 12.03 -7.54 -10.81
CA ASN A 958 10.86 -7.34 -11.67
C ASN A 958 11.12 -6.34 -12.82
N ILE A 959 12.33 -6.36 -13.39
CA ILE A 959 12.73 -5.46 -14.48
C ILE A 959 12.81 -6.23 -15.80
N TYR A 960 11.86 -5.97 -16.70
CA TYR A 960 11.80 -6.53 -18.05
C TYR A 960 12.62 -5.71 -19.06
N ASP A 961 13.94 -5.67 -18.90
CA ASP A 961 14.84 -4.97 -19.83
C ASP A 961 15.49 -5.96 -20.82
N ALA A 962 14.99 -5.98 -22.05
CA ALA A 962 15.53 -6.80 -23.14
C ALA A 962 16.38 -5.99 -24.14
N SER A 963 16.93 -4.84 -23.74
CA SER A 963 17.83 -4.07 -24.60
C SER A 963 19.16 -4.82 -24.83
N HIS A 964 19.54 -5.00 -26.11
CA HIS A 964 20.78 -5.66 -26.54
C HIS A 964 21.38 -5.08 -27.81
#